data_AF-A0A535CPM7-F1
#
_entry.id   AF-A0A535CPM7-F1
#
_cell.length_a   1.000
_cell.length_b   1.000
_cell.length_c   1.000
_cell.angle_alpha   90.00
_cell.angle_beta   90.00
_cell.angle_gamma   90.00
#
_symmetry.space_group_name_H-M   'P 1'
#
loop_
_entity.id
_entity.type
_entity.pdbx_description
1 polymer ?
#
loop_
_entity_poly.entity_id
_entity_poly.type
_entity_poly.pdbx_seq_one_letter_code
_entity_poly.pdbx_strand_id
1 'polypeptide(L)'
;MRQIMDSIEQASNDLQTPDTGRGTSAGGLRKADAKNPHLLLLMGETGIGKTRLAEELSHDAHTRGWAVAWTRAYEQEGAVPYRPWVELLRMLLKNISTGMLVSSVGSRSHAESLASIHYTPTILERLSTLLPELRDLLPQNDRTYAHYSQLPPEQERLHQWEATLELLNILSKKTPLLLVLDDLHWMDESSRELLAYLTRHIQDQRILLLGTCRDVELAPGDTLLKLITDLRREQAIVTLPVQPLTQSQIGSLVAHLPQDIVHSIQTQAAGNPFFAEELARMSEALLSSSISSENQNSAAFSPFIAHNDEGGIDVSAVPPARGTLPEGIAAVLERRLGRLSSECQLLLGKAAVLGGSFEFNQLLYMSNELHEDTLLDLLEEALHAGLLTEEGSGTHITYHFWHPLIVSHLYERLSAARCAQLHRRAANALLQAHEGNEGEVAAAITHHLMKGGGDSLQVAHYAELAGTQAYSLSAYIEAEQYYLQAIKTITQGKLPLREGVNESAPSKSATSLTDIPDPLHVARLLERVCECRMVQGNFEEARNGFECILALRISCQPFTSEAGQKYEAQIQALIWREIGHTWASNGDYEQAYECYKRGKLVMQDAGVTSGAAWACLHLQHGSIINLQGNYDEARRYVLEALEMLEQAIQARQAASPEWAASPPGFVDAAGPHNFQTRTEREILGDPLDVGRAHELLGLIATSVGQFTEALKHLYRALAIFEQHDLVIEMAKVCSNLGAVHAIKSENAMAYTYIHRSLELAERMSNLPIIALTTGNLGEMAARSGDLLKAEEWFRRSLAISERTNEREHQCWCNIALAIALQDQGNLQGAVEGIRRALAIARAMKSARNIGGALIALADLRVTQAIIAAKLQGNMRITHHSASACTRLLLRARSTIQRAIVLDGLETELVVEGKVLLANIYFLLGDLQAARQEAMRTMEEARRHELTRMLARSYRLLGHILAAQGEYEQAGACFEEALQIFRDHAMRLDYARALHGYGDTLLERSTPASGVYQTGLAHLNEARTIFAACHAAIDLDWVDQSLTNTTTEILEI
;
A
#
# COMPACT_ATOMS: atom_id res chain seq x y z
N MET A 1 -21.09 -21.54 3.85
CA MET A 1 -21.51 -20.45 4.75
C MET A 1 -21.56 -20.93 6.19
N ARG A 2 -22.51 -21.78 6.62
CA ARG A 2 -22.56 -22.33 7.99
C ARG A 2 -21.26 -22.97 8.49
N GLN A 3 -20.60 -23.79 7.66
CA GLN A 3 -19.28 -24.37 8.00
C GLN A 3 -18.20 -23.33 8.32
N ILE A 4 -18.25 -22.13 7.72
CA ILE A 4 -17.29 -21.05 7.97
C ILE A 4 -17.64 -20.38 9.31
N MET A 5 -18.92 -20.14 9.60
CA MET A 5 -19.36 -19.67 10.91
C MET A 5 -18.97 -20.64 12.02
N ASP A 6 -19.21 -21.95 11.81
CA ASP A 6 -18.88 -23.00 12.77
C ASP A 6 -17.35 -23.05 13.01
N SER A 7 -16.53 -22.79 11.98
CA SER A 7 -15.06 -22.69 12.11
C SER A 7 -14.62 -21.48 12.94
N ILE A 8 -15.27 -20.31 12.76
CA ILE A 8 -14.99 -19.10 13.56
C ILE A 8 -15.41 -19.32 15.03
N GLU A 9 -16.50 -20.03 15.27
CA GLU A 9 -16.95 -20.44 16.61
C GLU A 9 -16.04 -21.52 17.24
N GLN A 10 -15.50 -22.46 16.46
CA GLN A 10 -14.58 -23.49 16.97
C GLN A 10 -13.23 -22.91 17.36
N ALA A 11 -12.65 -22.02 16.53
CA ALA A 11 -11.46 -21.25 16.89
C ALA A 11 -11.67 -20.41 18.17
N SER A 12 -12.92 -20.00 18.43
CA SER A 12 -13.30 -19.25 19.64
C SER A 12 -13.25 -20.08 20.93
N ASN A 13 -13.44 -21.40 20.88
CA ASN A 13 -13.39 -22.26 22.07
C ASN A 13 -11.95 -22.60 22.51
N ASP A 14 -11.02 -22.70 21.56
CA ASP A 14 -9.60 -23.01 21.86
C ASP A 14 -8.84 -21.80 22.46
N LEU A 15 -9.29 -20.57 22.18
CA LEU A 15 -8.73 -19.33 22.75
C LEU A 15 -9.18 -19.04 24.20
N GLN A 16 -10.18 -19.76 24.72
CA GLN A 16 -10.73 -19.54 26.07
C GLN A 16 -10.17 -20.49 27.16
N THR A 17 -9.36 -21.50 26.82
CA THR A 17 -8.66 -22.29 27.82
C THR A 17 -7.40 -21.54 28.30
N PRO A 18 -7.29 -21.18 29.60
CA PRO A 18 -6.05 -20.60 30.10
C PRO A 18 -4.95 -21.65 30.06
N ASP A 19 -3.87 -21.36 29.34
CA ASP A 19 -2.66 -22.18 29.30
C ASP A 19 -1.98 -22.15 30.68
N THR A 20 -2.38 -23.06 31.56
CA THR A 20 -1.73 -23.27 32.84
C THR A 20 -0.50 -24.15 32.66
N GLY A 21 0.66 -23.52 32.44
CA GLY A 21 1.94 -24.00 32.98
C GLY A 21 2.95 -24.63 32.01
N ARG A 22 4.03 -23.86 31.75
CA ARG A 22 5.42 -24.24 31.44
C ARG A 22 5.71 -25.70 31.03
N GLY A 23 6.25 -25.86 29.82
CA GLY A 23 7.10 -27.00 29.48
C GLY A 23 7.72 -26.88 28.09
N THR A 24 8.98 -26.45 28.03
CA THR A 24 9.88 -26.69 26.90
C THR A 24 9.78 -28.14 26.41
N SER A 25 9.29 -28.37 25.20
CA SER A 25 9.64 -29.55 24.42
C SER A 25 9.50 -29.26 22.93
N ALA A 26 10.54 -29.67 22.20
CA ALA A 26 10.74 -29.47 20.78
C ALA A 26 9.79 -30.35 19.94
N GLY A 27 9.57 -29.95 18.69
CA GLY A 27 9.28 -30.89 17.61
C GLY A 27 7.82 -31.31 17.45
N GLY A 28 6.94 -30.35 17.21
CA GLY A 28 5.68 -30.59 16.52
C GLY A 28 5.52 -29.54 15.44
N LEU A 29 5.78 -29.90 14.17
CA LEU A 29 5.30 -29.09 13.05
C LEU A 29 3.79 -28.92 13.26
N ARG A 30 3.34 -27.70 13.61
CA ARG A 30 1.96 -27.31 13.31
C ARG A 30 1.82 -27.55 11.81
N LYS A 31 0.91 -28.45 11.43
CA LYS A 31 0.45 -28.56 10.05
C LYS A 31 0.19 -27.15 9.57
N ALA A 32 0.80 -26.75 8.46
CA ALA A 32 0.62 -25.44 7.85
C ALA A 32 -0.85 -25.02 7.98
N ASP A 33 -1.10 -24.01 8.81
CA ASP A 33 -2.43 -23.55 9.18
C ASP A 33 -3.20 -23.20 7.91
N ALA A 34 -4.27 -23.92 7.61
CA ALA A 34 -5.19 -23.54 6.54
C ALA A 34 -5.83 -22.22 6.97
N LYS A 35 -5.44 -21.11 6.32
CA LYS A 35 -6.00 -19.79 6.59
C LYS A 35 -7.53 -19.87 6.45
N ASN A 36 -8.25 -19.58 7.53
CA ASN A 36 -9.70 -19.49 7.46
C ASN A 36 -10.07 -18.18 6.73
N PRO A 37 -10.86 -18.24 5.65
CA PRO A 37 -11.26 -17.06 4.91
C PRO A 37 -12.27 -16.24 5.71
N HIS A 38 -12.01 -14.94 5.85
CA HIS A 38 -12.85 -14.00 6.61
C HIS A 38 -13.76 -13.16 5.72
N LEU A 39 -13.60 -13.21 4.39
CA LEU A 39 -14.50 -12.58 3.42
C LEU A 39 -15.23 -13.65 2.60
N LEU A 40 -16.56 -13.62 2.66
CA LEU A 40 -17.45 -14.43 1.85
C LEU A 40 -18.12 -13.55 0.80
N LEU A 41 -18.03 -13.91 -0.47
CA LEU A 41 -18.60 -13.14 -1.57
C LEU A 41 -19.64 -13.96 -2.33
N LEU A 42 -20.90 -13.51 -2.30
CA LEU A 42 -21.99 -14.07 -3.10
C LEU A 42 -22.02 -13.42 -4.48
N MET A 43 -21.76 -14.21 -5.52
CA MET A 43 -21.72 -13.77 -6.93
C MET A 43 -22.91 -14.35 -7.69
N GLY A 44 -23.52 -13.59 -8.59
CA GLY A 44 -24.58 -14.11 -9.46
C GLY A 44 -25.44 -13.01 -10.10
N GLU A 45 -26.39 -13.43 -10.93
CA GLU A 45 -27.28 -12.53 -11.69
C GLU A 45 -28.27 -11.75 -10.81
N THR A 46 -28.86 -10.71 -11.37
CA THR A 46 -29.84 -9.86 -10.68
C THR A 46 -31.11 -10.66 -10.33
N GLY A 47 -31.62 -10.51 -9.10
CA GLY A 47 -32.83 -11.22 -8.63
C GLY A 47 -32.63 -12.69 -8.26
N ILE A 48 -31.41 -13.24 -8.37
CA ILE A 48 -31.11 -14.66 -8.09
C ILE A 48 -31.17 -15.05 -6.60
N GLY A 49 -31.40 -14.09 -5.70
CA GLY A 49 -31.53 -14.33 -4.25
C GLY A 49 -30.26 -14.11 -3.42
N LYS A 50 -29.24 -13.39 -3.93
CA LYS A 50 -28.01 -13.07 -3.18
C LYS A 50 -28.29 -12.36 -1.85
N THR A 51 -29.02 -11.24 -1.91
CA THR A 51 -29.44 -10.45 -0.75
C THR A 51 -30.26 -11.30 0.22
N ARG A 52 -31.19 -12.12 -0.28
CA ARG A 52 -31.99 -13.02 0.56
C ARG A 52 -31.15 -14.06 1.29
N LEU A 53 -30.17 -14.67 0.63
CA LEU A 53 -29.24 -15.61 1.28
C LEU A 53 -28.40 -14.93 2.35
N ALA A 54 -28.01 -13.68 2.13
CA ALA A 54 -27.32 -12.88 3.12
C ALA A 54 -28.23 -12.53 4.31
N GLU A 55 -29.50 -12.20 4.10
CA GLU A 55 -30.50 -11.99 5.17
C GLU A 55 -30.69 -13.24 6.03
N GLU A 56 -30.85 -14.42 5.40
CA GLU A 56 -31.00 -15.69 6.12
C GLU A 56 -29.75 -16.02 6.96
N LEU A 57 -28.56 -15.72 6.45
CA LEU A 57 -27.32 -15.88 7.21
C LEU A 57 -27.24 -14.89 8.38
N SER A 58 -27.64 -13.64 8.17
CA SER A 58 -27.76 -12.62 9.21
C SER A 58 -28.74 -13.04 10.31
N HIS A 59 -29.87 -13.64 9.94
CA HIS A 59 -30.83 -14.17 10.90
C HIS A 59 -30.23 -15.34 11.71
N ASP A 60 -29.61 -16.33 11.05
CA ASP A 60 -28.91 -17.44 11.71
C ASP A 60 -27.84 -16.90 12.70
N ALA A 61 -26.99 -15.96 12.26
CA ALA A 61 -25.98 -15.32 13.11
C ALA A 61 -26.60 -14.60 14.32
N HIS A 62 -27.67 -13.85 14.12
CA HIS A 62 -28.37 -13.18 15.23
C HIS A 62 -28.95 -14.18 16.23
N THR A 63 -29.54 -15.30 15.77
CA THR A 63 -30.05 -16.35 16.66
C THR A 63 -28.94 -17.05 17.46
N ARG A 64 -27.70 -17.05 16.95
CA ARG A 64 -26.49 -17.53 17.65
C ARG A 64 -25.86 -16.48 18.57
N GLY A 65 -26.43 -15.28 18.67
CA GLY A 65 -25.93 -14.19 19.52
C GLY A 65 -24.78 -13.38 18.93
N TRP A 66 -24.55 -13.47 17.61
CA TRP A 66 -23.60 -12.58 16.93
C TRP A 66 -24.19 -11.17 16.80
N ALA A 67 -23.32 -10.17 16.82
CA ALA A 67 -23.71 -8.81 16.45
C ALA A 67 -23.66 -8.70 14.92
N VAL A 68 -24.76 -8.28 14.32
CA VAL A 68 -24.91 -8.17 12.86
C VAL A 68 -25.05 -6.70 12.50
N ALA A 69 -24.25 -6.24 11.53
CA ALA A 69 -24.39 -4.92 10.92
C ALA A 69 -24.49 -5.07 9.40
N TRP A 70 -25.39 -4.31 8.79
CA TRP A 70 -25.76 -4.45 7.39
C TRP A 70 -25.79 -3.08 6.73
N THR A 71 -25.15 -2.93 5.58
CA THR A 71 -25.28 -1.75 4.72
C THR A 71 -25.48 -2.20 3.27
N ARG A 72 -26.12 -1.33 2.48
CA ARG A 72 -26.36 -1.55 1.05
C ARG A 72 -25.77 -0.39 0.27
N ALA A 73 -24.96 -0.69 -0.75
CA ALA A 73 -24.45 0.31 -1.66
C ALA A 73 -25.49 0.61 -2.76
N TYR A 74 -25.58 1.87 -3.16
CA TYR A 74 -26.42 2.33 -4.26
C TYR A 74 -25.59 3.07 -5.31
N GLU A 75 -25.94 2.92 -6.59
CA GLU A 75 -25.22 3.56 -7.69
C GLU A 75 -25.15 5.09 -7.54
N GLN A 76 -26.23 5.73 -7.05
CA GLN A 76 -26.29 7.17 -6.86
C GLN A 76 -25.41 7.68 -5.70
N GLU A 77 -25.03 6.78 -4.78
CA GLU A 77 -24.25 7.11 -3.58
C GLU A 77 -22.78 6.71 -3.68
N GLY A 78 -22.38 6.02 -4.76
CA GLY A 78 -20.99 5.59 -4.99
C GLY A 78 -19.97 6.73 -5.12
N ALA A 79 -20.41 7.99 -5.09
CA ALA A 79 -19.56 9.17 -5.06
C ALA A 79 -19.29 9.71 -3.64
N VAL A 80 -19.97 9.17 -2.61
CA VAL A 80 -19.77 9.57 -1.21
C VAL A 80 -18.74 8.63 -0.56
N PRO A 81 -17.56 9.13 -0.15
CA PRO A 81 -16.50 8.26 0.34
C PRO A 81 -16.86 7.56 1.65
N TYR A 82 -16.42 6.31 1.81
CA TYR A 82 -16.57 5.54 3.04
C TYR A 82 -18.02 5.33 3.52
N ARG A 83 -19.03 5.68 2.72
CA ARG A 83 -20.44 5.69 3.14
C ARG A 83 -20.91 4.34 3.73
N PRO A 84 -20.65 3.18 3.09
CA PRO A 84 -21.05 1.90 3.64
C PRO A 84 -20.40 1.61 5.01
N TRP A 85 -19.14 2.01 5.18
CA TRP A 85 -18.42 1.84 6.44
C TRP A 85 -18.96 2.75 7.54
N VAL A 86 -19.24 4.02 7.23
CA VAL A 86 -19.84 4.97 8.18
C VAL A 86 -21.18 4.46 8.71
N GLU A 87 -22.05 3.97 7.82
CA GLU A 87 -23.36 3.42 8.21
C GLU A 87 -23.24 2.18 9.09
N LEU A 88 -22.40 1.23 8.66
CA LEU A 88 -22.14 -0.01 9.38
C LEU A 88 -21.60 0.29 10.78
N LEU A 89 -20.63 1.21 10.91
CA LEU A 89 -20.08 1.60 12.21
C LEU A 89 -21.13 2.29 13.09
N ARG A 90 -21.96 3.19 12.53
CA ARG A 90 -23.08 3.80 13.26
C ARG A 90 -24.05 2.74 13.80
N MET A 91 -24.38 1.73 13.00
CA MET A 91 -25.24 0.61 13.45
C MET A 91 -24.64 -0.18 14.60
N LEU A 92 -23.34 -0.51 14.52
CA LEU A 92 -22.65 -1.21 15.60
C LEU A 92 -22.62 -0.38 16.89
N LEU A 93 -22.44 0.94 16.77
CA LEU A 93 -22.32 1.84 17.92
C LEU A 93 -23.67 2.15 18.62
N LYS A 94 -24.81 2.06 17.94
CA LYS A 94 -26.15 2.34 18.51
C LYS A 94 -26.45 1.59 19.81
N ASN A 95 -25.94 0.36 19.95
CA ASN A 95 -26.23 -0.52 21.08
C ASN A 95 -25.11 -0.59 22.13
N ILE A 96 -24.09 0.27 22.03
CA ILE A 96 -22.91 0.24 22.90
C ILE A 96 -22.94 1.39 23.88
N SER A 97 -22.72 1.10 25.17
CA SER A 97 -22.62 2.13 26.19
C SER A 97 -21.37 3.00 26.02
N THR A 98 -21.55 4.31 26.02
CA THR A 98 -20.49 5.33 25.87
C THR A 98 -19.34 5.13 26.86
N GLY A 99 -19.67 4.76 28.11
CA GLY A 99 -18.67 4.48 29.15
C GLY A 99 -17.73 3.30 28.82
N MET A 100 -18.21 2.30 28.06
CA MET A 100 -17.38 1.19 27.62
C MET A 100 -16.46 1.55 26.46
N LEU A 101 -16.90 2.39 25.53
CA LEU A 101 -16.06 2.88 24.43
C LEU A 101 -14.87 3.67 24.99
N VAL A 102 -15.13 4.59 25.92
CA VAL A 102 -14.08 5.40 26.56
C VAL A 102 -13.14 4.52 27.41
N SER A 103 -13.64 3.55 28.18
CA SER A 103 -12.79 2.69 29.03
C SER A 103 -11.92 1.70 28.23
N SER A 104 -12.43 1.21 27.09
CA SER A 104 -11.70 0.24 26.24
C SER A 104 -10.64 0.91 25.38
N VAL A 105 -10.87 2.16 24.96
CA VAL A 105 -9.91 2.97 24.20
C VAL A 105 -8.86 3.63 25.11
N GLY A 106 -9.25 4.12 26.29
CA GLY A 106 -8.35 4.83 27.22
C GLY A 106 -7.26 3.98 27.88
N SER A 107 -7.36 2.65 27.83
CA SER A 107 -6.44 1.73 28.55
C SER A 107 -5.07 1.54 27.87
N ARG A 108 -4.83 2.07 26.66
CA ARG A 108 -3.53 1.96 25.97
C ARG A 108 -2.71 3.26 25.94
N SER A 109 -3.32 4.43 26.12
CA SER A 109 -2.65 5.73 25.89
C SER A 109 -2.19 6.47 27.16
N HIS A 110 -2.46 5.95 28.35
CA HIS A 110 -2.19 6.67 29.61
C HIS A 110 -0.87 6.31 30.31
N ALA A 111 -0.03 5.44 29.76
CA ALA A 111 1.18 5.00 30.46
C ALA A 111 2.40 5.91 30.25
N GLU A 112 2.51 6.69 29.17
CA GLU A 112 3.69 7.53 28.92
C GLU A 112 3.34 8.80 28.13
N SER A 113 3.00 9.90 28.81
CA SER A 113 3.52 11.25 28.50
C SER A 113 2.86 12.30 29.39
N LEU A 114 3.44 12.50 30.58
CA LEU A 114 3.37 13.79 31.26
C LEU A 114 4.69 14.50 30.94
N ALA A 115 4.59 15.65 30.27
CA ALA A 115 5.65 16.60 29.93
C ALA A 115 6.41 16.39 28.59
N SER A 116 5.73 16.59 27.46
CA SER A 116 6.29 17.34 26.31
C SER A 116 5.18 17.81 25.38
N ILE A 117 5.44 18.85 24.58
CA ILE A 117 4.47 19.75 23.90
C ILE A 117 3.71 19.08 22.72
N HIS A 118 3.71 17.76 22.58
CA HIS A 118 3.17 17.08 21.40
C HIS A 118 2.07 16.07 21.77
N TYR A 119 0.88 16.30 21.20
CA TYR A 119 -0.37 15.59 21.46
C TYR A 119 -0.50 14.40 20.48
N THR A 120 -0.67 13.18 20.99
CA THR A 120 -0.92 11.99 20.17
C THR A 120 -2.43 11.73 20.08
N PRO A 121 -3.06 11.78 18.88
CA PRO A 121 -4.50 11.64 18.75
C PRO A 121 -5.01 10.27 19.21
N THR A 122 -6.09 10.25 19.99
CA THR A 122 -6.71 8.98 20.45
C THR A 122 -7.44 8.27 19.29
N ILE A 123 -7.70 6.96 19.44
CA ILE A 123 -8.50 6.18 18.46
C ILE A 123 -9.85 6.85 18.20
N LEU A 124 -10.51 7.37 19.25
CA LEU A 124 -11.79 8.07 19.13
C LEU A 124 -11.68 9.36 18.32
N GLU A 125 -10.58 10.09 18.45
CA GLU A 125 -10.34 11.30 17.67
C GLU A 125 -10.11 10.98 16.19
N ARG A 126 -9.35 9.93 15.87
CA ARG A 126 -9.15 9.46 14.49
C ARG A 126 -10.47 9.00 13.85
N LEU A 127 -11.30 8.29 14.62
CA LEU A 127 -12.63 7.88 14.16
C LEU A 127 -13.61 9.03 14.06
N SER A 128 -13.39 10.13 14.79
CA SER A 128 -14.24 11.33 14.72
C SER A 128 -14.21 12.02 13.36
N THR A 129 -13.21 11.69 12.53
CA THR A 129 -13.15 12.08 11.12
C THR A 129 -14.22 11.36 10.30
N LEU A 130 -14.38 10.05 10.47
CA LEU A 130 -15.44 9.25 9.82
C LEU A 130 -16.82 9.41 10.47
N LEU A 131 -16.84 9.60 11.79
CA LEU A 131 -18.04 9.63 12.63
C LEU A 131 -18.03 10.92 13.47
N PRO A 132 -18.48 12.05 12.90
CA PRO A 132 -18.45 13.35 13.58
C PRO A 132 -19.12 13.35 14.96
N GLU A 133 -20.12 12.48 15.18
CA GLU A 133 -20.84 12.37 16.45
C GLU A 133 -19.94 11.93 17.61
N LEU A 134 -18.80 11.30 17.31
CA LEU A 134 -17.81 10.92 18.33
C LEU A 134 -17.04 12.13 18.88
N ARG A 135 -17.03 13.28 18.19
CA ARG A 135 -16.36 14.51 18.66
C ARG A 135 -16.97 15.01 19.98
N ASP A 136 -18.26 14.82 20.16
CA ASP A 136 -18.96 15.23 21.38
C ASP A 136 -18.52 14.43 22.61
N LEU A 137 -17.95 13.26 22.39
CA LEU A 137 -17.43 12.38 23.44
C LEU A 137 -15.97 12.70 23.83
N LEU A 138 -15.28 13.56 23.07
CA LEU A 138 -13.90 13.96 23.33
C LEU A 138 -13.81 15.07 24.40
N PRO A 139 -12.79 15.05 25.28
CA PRO A 139 -12.51 16.13 26.22
C PRO A 139 -12.36 17.50 25.53
N GLN A 140 -12.81 18.57 26.18
CA GLN A 140 -12.89 19.91 25.57
C GLN A 140 -11.54 20.50 25.12
N ASN A 141 -10.41 20.08 25.72
CA ASN A 141 -9.07 20.56 25.35
C ASN A 141 -8.60 20.04 23.97
N ASP A 142 -9.14 18.90 23.52
CA ASP A 142 -8.70 18.21 22.30
C ASP A 142 -9.48 18.68 21.05
N ARG A 143 -10.61 19.38 21.24
CA ARG A 143 -11.47 19.88 20.14
C ARG A 143 -10.80 20.97 19.30
N THR A 144 -9.76 21.61 19.82
CA THR A 144 -9.11 22.79 19.22
C THR A 144 -8.02 22.44 18.21
N TYR A 145 -7.52 21.19 18.20
CA TYR A 145 -6.42 20.75 17.33
C TYR A 145 -6.88 19.95 16.10
N ALA A 146 -8.19 19.69 15.98
CA ALA A 146 -8.79 18.80 14.97
C ALA A 146 -8.73 19.29 13.51
N HIS A 147 -8.15 20.47 13.21
CA HIS A 147 -8.33 21.12 11.91
C HIS A 147 -7.12 21.21 10.98
N TYR A 148 -5.92 20.81 11.39
CA TYR A 148 -4.79 20.74 10.45
C TYR A 148 -3.85 19.60 10.84
N SER A 149 -4.09 18.41 10.28
CA SER A 149 -3.13 17.33 10.43
C SER A 149 -1.83 17.68 9.70
N GLN A 150 -0.73 17.64 10.45
CA GLN A 150 0.64 17.87 9.95
C GLN A 150 1.25 16.60 9.37
N LEU A 151 0.50 15.49 9.36
CA LEU A 151 1.00 14.20 8.91
C LEU A 151 1.01 14.12 7.37
N PRO A 152 1.90 13.32 6.79
CA PRO A 152 1.82 12.95 5.38
C PRO A 152 0.46 12.26 5.07
N PRO A 153 -0.14 12.49 3.89
CA PRO A 153 -1.44 11.92 3.54
C PRO A 153 -1.50 10.38 3.65
N GLU A 154 -0.43 9.66 3.28
CA GLU A 154 -0.41 8.20 3.40
C GLU A 154 -0.54 7.74 4.86
N GLN A 155 0.01 8.51 5.80
CA GLN A 155 -0.04 8.24 7.22
C GLN A 155 -1.43 8.52 7.81
N GLU A 156 -2.10 9.60 7.37
CA GLU A 156 -3.47 9.92 7.79
C GLU A 156 -4.44 8.79 7.41
N ARG A 157 -4.39 8.35 6.15
CA ARG A 157 -5.22 7.25 5.66
C ARG A 157 -5.00 5.97 6.46
N LEU A 158 -3.74 5.62 6.69
CA LEU A 158 -3.38 4.45 7.49
C LEU A 158 -3.93 4.55 8.91
N HIS A 159 -3.76 5.69 9.59
CA HIS A 159 -4.26 5.90 10.95
C HIS A 159 -5.79 5.76 11.03
N GLN A 160 -6.51 6.22 10.00
CA GLN A 160 -7.96 6.09 9.91
C GLN A 160 -8.40 4.63 9.73
N TRP A 161 -7.69 3.87 8.89
CA TRP A 161 -7.94 2.45 8.69
C TRP A 161 -7.59 1.62 9.93
N GLU A 162 -6.46 1.89 10.59
CA GLU A 162 -6.06 1.24 11.85
C GLU A 162 -7.09 1.52 12.96
N ALA A 163 -7.57 2.76 13.09
CA ALA A 163 -8.58 3.11 14.08
C ALA A 163 -9.91 2.37 13.83
N THR A 164 -10.29 2.21 12.56
CA THR A 164 -11.47 1.42 12.16
C THR A 164 -11.30 -0.06 12.52
N LEU A 165 -10.15 -0.65 12.16
CA LEU A 165 -9.82 -2.04 12.50
C LEU A 165 -9.80 -2.27 14.02
N GLU A 166 -9.20 -1.36 14.78
CA GLU A 166 -9.09 -1.48 16.23
C GLU A 166 -10.46 -1.39 16.91
N LEU A 167 -11.34 -0.50 16.45
CA LEU A 167 -12.72 -0.47 16.91
C LEU A 167 -13.39 -1.83 16.65
N LEU A 168 -13.36 -2.33 15.42
CA LEU A 168 -13.97 -3.63 15.08
C LEU A 168 -13.39 -4.77 15.92
N ASN A 169 -12.08 -4.76 16.20
CA ASN A 169 -11.42 -5.73 17.07
C ASN A 169 -11.97 -5.65 18.51
N ILE A 170 -12.03 -4.45 19.10
CA ILE A 170 -12.60 -4.22 20.44
C ILE A 170 -14.03 -4.75 20.52
N LEU A 171 -14.84 -4.52 19.49
CA LEU A 171 -16.22 -5.00 19.42
C LEU A 171 -16.29 -6.53 19.30
N SER A 172 -15.45 -7.12 18.44
CA SER A 172 -15.41 -8.56 18.18
C SER A 172 -15.00 -9.41 19.39
N LYS A 173 -14.23 -8.83 20.32
CA LYS A 173 -13.83 -9.50 21.58
C LYS A 173 -15.02 -9.80 22.49
N LYS A 174 -16.09 -9.00 22.44
CA LYS A 174 -17.30 -9.22 23.26
C LYS A 174 -18.24 -10.22 22.59
N THR A 175 -18.55 -9.97 21.33
CA THR A 175 -19.49 -10.74 20.52
C THR A 175 -18.91 -10.89 19.13
N PRO A 176 -18.95 -12.08 18.51
CA PRO A 176 -18.59 -12.22 17.11
C PRO A 176 -19.39 -11.27 16.22
N LEU A 177 -18.74 -10.73 15.18
CA LEU A 177 -19.33 -9.76 14.26
C LEU A 177 -19.58 -10.40 12.90
N LEU A 178 -20.79 -10.21 12.38
CA LEU A 178 -21.12 -10.41 10.96
C LEU A 178 -21.37 -9.04 10.33
N LEU A 179 -20.51 -8.66 9.38
CA LEU A 179 -20.61 -7.40 8.65
C LEU A 179 -21.05 -7.69 7.22
N VAL A 180 -22.22 -7.20 6.83
CA VAL A 180 -22.78 -7.42 5.49
C VAL A 180 -22.70 -6.15 4.66
N LEU A 181 -22.08 -6.27 3.49
CA LEU A 181 -21.93 -5.25 2.48
C LEU A 181 -22.68 -5.69 1.21
N ASP A 182 -23.91 -5.23 1.04
CA ASP A 182 -24.78 -5.59 -0.09
C ASP A 182 -24.45 -4.70 -1.31
N ASP A 183 -24.38 -5.32 -2.49
CA ASP A 183 -24.06 -4.71 -3.79
C ASP A 183 -22.68 -4.01 -3.87
N LEU A 184 -21.60 -4.72 -3.47
CA LEU A 184 -20.20 -4.24 -3.45
C LEU A 184 -19.71 -3.52 -4.72
N HIS A 185 -20.28 -3.85 -5.89
CA HIS A 185 -19.89 -3.28 -7.18
C HIS A 185 -20.24 -1.79 -7.30
N TRP A 186 -21.13 -1.27 -6.45
CA TRP A 186 -21.48 0.15 -6.39
C TRP A 186 -20.77 0.93 -5.28
N MET A 187 -19.87 0.30 -4.52
CA MET A 187 -19.06 1.00 -3.51
C MET A 187 -18.04 1.93 -4.15
N ASP A 188 -17.77 3.05 -3.48
CA ASP A 188 -16.68 3.97 -3.78
C ASP A 188 -15.31 3.29 -3.65
N GLU A 189 -14.29 3.86 -4.29
CA GLU A 189 -12.97 3.22 -4.41
C GLU A 189 -12.24 3.23 -3.06
N SER A 190 -12.34 4.33 -2.30
CA SER A 190 -11.79 4.41 -0.94
C SER A 190 -12.38 3.35 0.01
N SER A 191 -13.69 3.09 -0.06
CA SER A 191 -14.31 1.99 0.68
C SER A 191 -13.81 0.60 0.27
N ARG A 192 -13.47 0.40 -1.01
CA ARG A 192 -12.86 -0.85 -1.50
C ARG A 192 -11.43 -1.00 -1.00
N GLU A 193 -10.66 0.08 -0.93
CA GLU A 193 -9.32 0.08 -0.33
C GLU A 193 -9.38 -0.31 1.16
N LEU A 194 -10.32 0.26 1.93
CA LEU A 194 -10.52 -0.12 3.32
C LEU A 194 -11.01 -1.57 3.47
N LEU A 195 -11.88 -2.06 2.58
CA LEU A 195 -12.27 -3.48 2.55
C LEU A 195 -11.05 -4.38 2.34
N ALA A 196 -10.16 -4.02 1.41
CA ALA A 196 -8.94 -4.74 1.13
C ALA A 196 -7.99 -4.75 2.34
N TYR A 197 -7.84 -3.60 3.01
CA TYR A 197 -7.07 -3.46 4.24
C TYR A 197 -7.64 -4.36 5.34
N LEU A 198 -8.93 -4.18 5.70
CA LEU A 198 -9.57 -4.95 6.77
C LEU A 198 -9.50 -6.46 6.52
N THR A 199 -9.78 -6.92 5.30
CA THR A 199 -9.76 -8.36 4.96
C THR A 199 -8.38 -8.99 5.19
N ARG A 200 -7.29 -8.23 4.99
CA ARG A 200 -5.93 -8.72 5.23
C ARG A 200 -5.56 -8.72 6.72
N HIS A 201 -6.16 -7.84 7.52
CA HIS A 201 -5.78 -7.59 8.92
C HIS A 201 -6.72 -8.18 9.98
N ILE A 202 -7.92 -8.67 9.61
CA ILE A 202 -8.84 -9.37 10.52
C ILE A 202 -8.53 -10.86 10.72
N GLN A 203 -7.38 -11.34 10.21
CA GLN A 203 -6.93 -12.71 10.45
C GLN A 203 -6.89 -12.97 11.97
N ASP A 204 -7.46 -14.09 12.40
CA ASP A 204 -7.61 -14.49 13.81
C ASP A 204 -8.60 -13.66 14.67
N GLN A 205 -9.39 -12.77 14.05
CA GLN A 205 -10.46 -12.03 14.74
C GLN A 205 -11.83 -12.72 14.61
N ARG A 206 -12.75 -12.43 15.54
CA ARG A 206 -14.13 -12.95 15.53
C ARG A 206 -15.02 -12.11 14.59
N ILE A 207 -14.59 -11.95 13.34
CA ILE A 207 -15.22 -11.10 12.33
C ILE A 207 -15.39 -11.90 11.04
N LEU A 208 -16.61 -11.89 10.51
CA LEU A 208 -16.96 -12.40 9.19
C LEU A 208 -17.51 -11.26 8.32
N LEU A 209 -16.88 -11.03 7.17
CA LEU A 209 -17.36 -10.11 6.15
C LEU A 209 -18.17 -10.88 5.11
N LEU A 210 -19.35 -10.38 4.76
CA LEU A 210 -20.21 -10.92 3.71
C LEU A 210 -20.47 -9.85 2.66
N GLY A 211 -20.03 -10.08 1.43
CA GLY A 211 -20.30 -9.23 0.28
C GLY A 211 -21.31 -9.86 -0.67
N THR A 212 -22.12 -9.05 -1.34
CA THR A 212 -22.85 -9.48 -2.55
C THR A 212 -22.37 -8.69 -3.76
N CYS A 213 -22.29 -9.34 -4.92
CA CYS A 213 -21.82 -8.71 -6.15
C CYS A 213 -22.47 -9.35 -7.39
N ARG A 214 -22.58 -8.57 -8.47
CA ARG A 214 -23.24 -8.96 -9.71
C ARG A 214 -22.19 -9.18 -10.79
N ASP A 215 -22.20 -10.36 -11.42
CA ASP A 215 -21.17 -10.73 -12.40
C ASP A 215 -21.15 -9.80 -13.64
N VAL A 216 -22.33 -9.34 -14.07
CA VAL A 216 -22.50 -8.53 -15.28
C VAL A 216 -21.99 -7.09 -15.13
N GLU A 217 -21.91 -6.59 -13.89
CA GLU A 217 -21.51 -5.21 -13.59
C GLU A 217 -19.98 -5.04 -13.52
N LEU A 218 -19.23 -6.15 -13.42
CA LEU A 218 -17.77 -6.12 -13.35
C LEU A 218 -17.15 -6.10 -14.76
N ALA A 219 -16.79 -4.91 -15.23
CA ALA A 219 -16.14 -4.76 -16.53
C ALA A 219 -14.72 -5.38 -16.55
N PRO A 220 -14.21 -5.82 -17.71
CA PRO A 220 -12.82 -6.26 -17.85
C PRO A 220 -11.86 -5.12 -17.46
N GLY A 221 -11.15 -5.28 -16.34
CA GLY A 221 -10.20 -4.29 -15.83
C GLY A 221 -10.63 -3.54 -14.55
N ASP A 222 -11.85 -3.78 -14.06
CA ASP A 222 -12.37 -3.23 -12.80
C ASP A 222 -11.41 -3.51 -11.62
N THR A 223 -11.21 -2.51 -10.78
CA THR A 223 -10.36 -2.57 -9.57
C THR A 223 -10.88 -3.60 -8.58
N LEU A 224 -12.20 -3.73 -8.44
CA LEU A 224 -12.82 -4.72 -7.57
C LEU A 224 -12.53 -6.16 -8.04
N LEU A 225 -12.52 -6.40 -9.36
CA LEU A 225 -12.19 -7.71 -9.92
C LEU A 225 -10.71 -8.07 -9.68
N LYS A 226 -9.81 -7.09 -9.79
CA LYS A 226 -8.39 -7.26 -9.44
C LYS A 226 -8.24 -7.60 -7.96
N LEU A 227 -8.91 -6.85 -7.08
CA LEU A 227 -8.92 -7.09 -5.64
C LEU A 227 -9.41 -8.50 -5.29
N ILE A 228 -10.54 -8.93 -5.86
CA ILE A 228 -11.09 -10.30 -5.66
C ILE A 228 -10.06 -11.35 -6.09
N THR A 229 -9.38 -11.13 -7.21
CA THR A 229 -8.35 -12.06 -7.73
C THR A 229 -7.15 -12.15 -6.80
N ASP A 230 -6.68 -11.01 -6.29
CA ASP A 230 -5.55 -10.93 -5.36
C ASP A 230 -5.89 -11.58 -4.01
N LEU A 231 -7.05 -11.26 -3.43
CA LEU A 231 -7.52 -11.89 -2.19
C LEU A 231 -7.73 -13.40 -2.34
N ARG A 232 -8.12 -13.87 -3.53
CA ARG A 232 -8.26 -15.32 -3.82
C ARG A 232 -6.90 -16.01 -3.84
N ARG A 233 -5.86 -15.36 -4.41
CA ARG A 233 -4.48 -15.85 -4.35
C ARG A 233 -3.94 -15.88 -2.91
N GLU A 234 -4.35 -14.92 -2.09
CA GLU A 234 -4.00 -14.82 -0.67
C GLU A 234 -4.80 -15.78 0.24
N GLN A 235 -5.77 -16.53 -0.33
CA GLN A 235 -6.71 -17.41 0.41
C GLN A 235 -7.57 -16.66 1.45
N ALA A 236 -7.77 -15.35 1.29
CA ALA A 236 -8.51 -14.52 2.22
C ALA A 236 -10.02 -14.42 1.90
N ILE A 237 -10.42 -14.77 0.67
CA ILE A 237 -11.80 -14.70 0.18
C ILE A 237 -12.32 -16.06 -0.29
N VAL A 238 -13.61 -16.33 -0.03
CA VAL A 238 -14.37 -17.42 -0.67
C VAL A 238 -15.47 -16.83 -1.53
N THR A 239 -15.41 -17.09 -2.83
CA THR A 239 -16.45 -16.69 -3.77
C THR A 239 -17.44 -17.83 -3.98
N LEU A 240 -18.72 -17.61 -3.67
CA LEU A 240 -19.81 -18.56 -3.86
C LEU A 240 -20.70 -18.10 -5.03
N PRO A 241 -20.72 -18.81 -6.16
CA PRO A 241 -21.67 -18.51 -7.23
C PRO A 241 -23.08 -18.98 -6.82
N VAL A 242 -24.04 -18.06 -6.83
CA VAL A 242 -25.45 -18.33 -6.58
C VAL A 242 -26.08 -18.79 -7.89
N GLN A 243 -26.46 -20.07 -7.93
CA GLN A 243 -27.07 -20.69 -9.10
C GLN A 243 -28.58 -20.46 -9.14
N PRO A 244 -29.21 -20.47 -10.33
CA PRO A 244 -30.66 -20.50 -10.46
C PRO A 244 -31.28 -21.68 -9.69
N LEU A 245 -32.43 -21.44 -9.07
CA LEU A 245 -33.17 -22.49 -8.37
C LEU A 245 -33.69 -23.52 -9.37
N THR A 246 -33.65 -24.78 -8.96
CA THR A 246 -34.33 -25.85 -9.72
C THR A 246 -35.84 -25.67 -9.66
N GLN A 247 -36.56 -26.25 -10.63
CA GLN A 247 -38.03 -26.22 -10.64
C GLN A 247 -38.62 -26.77 -9.33
N SER A 248 -38.04 -27.80 -8.72
CA SER A 248 -38.54 -28.32 -7.45
C SER A 248 -38.37 -27.31 -6.30
N GLN A 249 -37.26 -26.59 -6.27
CA GLN A 249 -36.99 -25.56 -5.25
C GLN A 249 -37.91 -24.34 -5.43
N ILE A 250 -38.17 -23.91 -6.66
CA ILE A 250 -39.21 -22.90 -6.93
C ILE A 250 -40.57 -23.40 -6.45
N GLY A 251 -40.92 -24.65 -6.74
CA GLY A 251 -42.16 -25.26 -6.26
C GLY A 251 -42.29 -25.26 -4.74
N SER A 252 -41.19 -25.49 -4.01
CA SER A 252 -41.16 -25.37 -2.55
C SER A 252 -41.33 -23.92 -2.07
N LEU A 253 -40.74 -22.95 -2.78
CA LEU A 253 -40.83 -21.52 -2.44
C LEU A 253 -42.28 -21.01 -2.52
N VAL A 254 -43.03 -21.44 -3.54
CA VAL A 254 -44.43 -21.02 -3.77
C VAL A 254 -45.46 -22.06 -3.36
N ALA A 255 -45.08 -23.02 -2.51
CA ALA A 255 -45.91 -24.18 -2.13
C ALA A 255 -47.23 -23.83 -1.41
N HIS A 256 -47.38 -22.59 -0.95
CA HIS A 256 -48.60 -22.07 -0.33
C HIS A 256 -49.72 -21.83 -1.35
N LEU A 257 -49.43 -21.87 -2.66
CA LEU A 257 -50.39 -21.68 -3.74
C LEU A 257 -50.99 -23.00 -4.26
N PRO A 258 -52.17 -22.93 -4.93
CA PRO A 258 -52.73 -24.07 -5.65
C PRO A 258 -51.76 -24.68 -6.67
N GLN A 259 -51.75 -26.01 -6.79
CA GLN A 259 -50.79 -26.76 -7.62
C GLN A 259 -50.73 -26.30 -9.10
N ASP A 260 -51.88 -25.94 -9.68
CA ASP A 260 -51.96 -25.49 -11.08
C ASP A 260 -51.18 -24.18 -11.31
N ILE A 261 -51.21 -23.29 -10.32
CA ILE A 261 -50.50 -22.01 -10.32
C ILE A 261 -49.01 -22.25 -10.06
N VAL A 262 -48.68 -23.13 -9.11
CA VAL A 262 -47.29 -23.52 -8.82
C VAL A 262 -46.57 -24.06 -10.06
N HIS A 263 -47.21 -24.93 -10.84
CA HIS A 263 -46.62 -25.48 -12.07
C HIS A 263 -46.40 -24.42 -13.16
N SER A 264 -47.33 -23.45 -13.27
CA SER A 264 -47.18 -22.30 -14.16
C SER A 264 -45.97 -21.44 -13.74
N ILE A 265 -45.83 -21.16 -12.45
CA ILE A 265 -44.73 -20.36 -11.90
C ILE A 265 -43.39 -21.09 -12.08
N GLN A 266 -43.32 -22.40 -11.82
CA GLN A 266 -42.09 -23.20 -12.03
C GLN A 266 -41.56 -23.12 -13.46
N THR A 267 -42.46 -23.02 -14.45
CA THR A 267 -42.10 -22.95 -15.87
C THR A 267 -41.70 -21.53 -16.26
N GLN A 268 -42.45 -20.52 -15.80
CA GLN A 268 -42.23 -19.12 -16.15
C GLN A 268 -41.03 -18.50 -15.43
N ALA A 269 -40.80 -18.87 -14.17
CA ALA A 269 -39.76 -18.28 -13.33
C ALA A 269 -38.33 -18.54 -13.83
N ALA A 270 -38.13 -19.56 -14.68
CA ALA A 270 -36.84 -19.94 -15.27
C ALA A 270 -35.67 -20.02 -14.25
N GLY A 271 -35.97 -20.42 -13.01
CA GLY A 271 -34.97 -20.52 -11.94
C GLY A 271 -34.72 -19.24 -11.13
N ASN A 272 -35.36 -18.11 -11.46
CA ASN A 272 -35.22 -16.85 -10.75
C ASN A 272 -36.21 -16.76 -9.56
N PRO A 273 -35.72 -16.74 -8.30
CA PRO A 273 -36.59 -16.70 -7.11
C PRO A 273 -37.45 -15.42 -7.03
N PHE A 274 -36.86 -14.26 -7.35
CA PHE A 274 -37.57 -12.98 -7.34
C PHE A 274 -38.76 -13.00 -8.29
N PHE A 275 -38.55 -13.53 -9.51
CA PHE A 275 -39.62 -13.65 -10.48
C PHE A 275 -40.69 -14.67 -10.06
N ALA A 276 -40.30 -15.76 -9.39
CA ALA A 276 -41.23 -16.76 -8.86
C ALA A 276 -42.12 -16.20 -7.73
N GLU A 277 -41.54 -15.53 -6.74
CA GLU A 277 -42.29 -14.90 -5.64
C GLU A 277 -43.25 -13.83 -6.15
N GLU A 278 -42.85 -13.10 -7.19
CA GLU A 278 -43.73 -12.12 -7.78
C GLU A 278 -44.95 -12.75 -8.44
N LEU A 279 -44.74 -13.75 -9.31
CA LEU A 279 -45.85 -14.45 -9.96
C LEU A 279 -46.77 -15.11 -8.90
N ALA A 280 -46.22 -15.52 -7.77
CA ALA A 280 -46.98 -16.00 -6.63
C ALA A 280 -47.84 -14.90 -6.00
N ARG A 281 -47.24 -13.77 -5.61
CA ARG A 281 -47.96 -12.62 -5.02
C ARG A 281 -49.05 -12.08 -5.97
N MET A 282 -48.79 -12.08 -7.28
CA MET A 282 -49.79 -11.73 -8.28
C MET A 282 -50.99 -12.67 -8.28
N SER A 283 -50.72 -13.97 -8.17
CA SER A 283 -51.74 -15.01 -8.14
C SER A 283 -52.58 -14.90 -6.86
N GLU A 284 -51.98 -14.59 -5.72
CA GLU A 284 -52.69 -14.32 -4.46
C GLU A 284 -53.60 -13.09 -4.54
N ALA A 285 -53.13 -11.98 -5.15
CA ALA A 285 -53.92 -10.77 -5.35
C ALA A 285 -55.14 -11.00 -6.28
N LEU A 286 -54.99 -11.88 -7.27
CA LEU A 286 -56.09 -12.30 -8.14
C LEU A 286 -57.07 -13.22 -7.38
N LEU A 287 -56.57 -14.14 -6.56
CA LEU A 287 -57.40 -15.02 -5.74
C LEU A 287 -58.19 -14.23 -4.67
N SER A 288 -57.60 -13.20 -4.06
CA SER A 288 -58.27 -12.35 -3.06
C SER A 288 -59.31 -11.39 -3.67
N SER A 289 -59.09 -10.89 -4.89
CA SER A 289 -60.09 -10.11 -5.64
C SER A 289 -61.22 -10.95 -6.24
N SER A 290 -60.98 -12.25 -6.46
CA SER A 290 -62.00 -13.21 -6.92
C SER A 290 -63.03 -13.55 -5.84
N ILE A 291 -62.67 -13.46 -4.55
CA ILE A 291 -63.56 -13.80 -3.43
C ILE A 291 -64.54 -12.64 -3.11
N SER A 292 -64.27 -11.43 -3.59
CA SER A 292 -65.12 -10.23 -3.35
C SER A 292 -66.14 -9.95 -4.48
N SER A 293 -66.22 -10.79 -5.52
CA SER A 293 -67.19 -10.65 -6.61
C SER A 293 -68.00 -11.93 -6.86
N GLU A 294 -68.69 -12.42 -5.84
CA GLU A 294 -69.83 -13.31 -6.06
C GLU A 294 -71.03 -12.49 -6.61
N ASN A 295 -71.10 -12.33 -7.93
CA ASN A 295 -72.33 -12.59 -8.68
C ASN A 295 -72.15 -12.51 -10.21
N GLN A 296 -72.35 -13.67 -10.84
CA GLN A 296 -72.91 -13.92 -12.18
C GLN A 296 -72.20 -13.29 -13.41
N ASN A 297 -71.32 -14.05 -14.07
CA ASN A 297 -71.74 -14.93 -15.18
C ASN A 297 -70.54 -15.63 -15.84
N SER A 298 -70.77 -16.91 -16.13
CA SER A 298 -69.96 -17.83 -16.93
C SER A 298 -69.37 -17.21 -18.21
N ALA A 299 -68.05 -17.12 -18.29
CA ALA A 299 -67.29 -17.26 -19.53
C ALA A 299 -65.92 -17.88 -19.22
N ALA A 300 -65.64 -19.03 -19.84
CA ALA A 300 -64.41 -19.80 -19.69
C ALA A 300 -63.19 -18.98 -20.11
N PHE A 301 -62.20 -18.83 -19.23
CA PHE A 301 -60.87 -18.33 -19.59
C PHE A 301 -60.00 -19.50 -20.04
N SER A 302 -59.70 -19.55 -21.33
CA SER A 302 -58.64 -20.41 -21.90
C SER A 302 -57.26 -19.77 -21.68
N PRO A 303 -56.19 -20.57 -21.47
CA PRO A 303 -54.84 -20.05 -21.36
C PRO A 303 -54.31 -19.69 -22.76
N PHE A 304 -53.85 -18.46 -22.94
CA PHE A 304 -53.25 -18.00 -24.19
C PHE A 304 -51.83 -18.58 -24.31
N ILE A 305 -51.70 -19.66 -25.08
CA ILE A 305 -50.44 -20.13 -25.65
C ILE A 305 -50.19 -19.30 -26.91
N ALA A 306 -49.16 -18.44 -26.90
CA ALA A 306 -48.65 -17.86 -28.13
C ALA A 306 -47.70 -18.87 -28.79
N HIS A 307 -48.19 -19.53 -29.84
CA HIS A 307 -47.36 -20.25 -30.79
C HIS A 307 -46.53 -19.24 -31.60
N ASN A 308 -45.21 -19.43 -31.61
CA ASN A 308 -44.31 -18.82 -32.57
C ASN A 308 -44.59 -19.42 -33.94
N ASP A 309 -45.06 -18.61 -34.89
CA ASP A 309 -45.07 -18.96 -36.30
C ASP A 309 -43.88 -18.31 -36.99
N GLU A 310 -43.22 -19.12 -37.82
CA GLU A 310 -42.02 -18.84 -38.58
C GLU A 310 -42.21 -17.68 -39.58
N GLY A 311 -41.32 -16.70 -39.52
CA GLY A 311 -41.21 -15.63 -40.50
C GLY A 311 -39.87 -14.93 -40.38
N GLY A 312 -38.88 -15.40 -41.13
CA GLY A 312 -37.51 -14.92 -41.09
C GLY A 312 -37.37 -13.44 -41.46
N ILE A 313 -36.76 -12.67 -40.56
CA ILE A 313 -35.99 -11.47 -40.88
C ILE A 313 -34.68 -11.58 -40.11
N ASP A 314 -33.60 -11.64 -40.89
CA ASP A 314 -32.22 -11.63 -40.44
C ASP A 314 -31.87 -10.23 -39.91
N VAL A 315 -31.67 -10.10 -38.59
CA VAL A 315 -31.10 -8.90 -37.96
C VAL A 315 -29.86 -9.30 -37.18
N SER A 316 -28.82 -9.69 -37.91
CA SER A 316 -27.46 -9.61 -37.40
C SER A 316 -27.02 -8.15 -37.31
N ALA A 317 -26.39 -7.79 -36.19
CA ALA A 317 -25.63 -6.55 -35.91
C ALA A 317 -26.41 -5.33 -35.39
N VAL A 318 -26.77 -5.38 -34.10
CA VAL A 318 -26.79 -4.20 -33.21
C VAL A 318 -25.95 -4.57 -31.97
N PRO A 319 -24.96 -3.76 -31.55
CA PRO A 319 -24.20 -4.05 -30.32
C PRO A 319 -25.14 -3.97 -29.10
N PRO A 320 -24.92 -4.76 -28.02
CA PRO A 320 -25.80 -4.74 -26.87
C PRO A 320 -25.76 -3.35 -26.22
N ALA A 321 -26.90 -2.68 -26.15
CA ALA A 321 -27.08 -1.52 -25.32
C ALA A 321 -26.96 -1.93 -23.84
N ARG A 322 -26.21 -1.16 -23.05
CA ARG A 322 -26.06 -1.34 -21.61
C ARG A 322 -27.45 -1.38 -20.93
N GLY A 323 -27.69 -2.38 -20.10
CA GLY A 323 -28.71 -2.31 -19.04
C GLY A 323 -30.15 -2.72 -19.36
N THR A 324 -30.44 -3.51 -20.39
CA THR A 324 -31.82 -4.00 -20.59
C THR A 324 -32.16 -5.11 -19.59
N LEU A 325 -33.11 -4.82 -18.69
CA LEU A 325 -33.75 -5.80 -17.80
C LEU A 325 -34.32 -6.98 -18.62
N PRO A 326 -34.27 -8.24 -18.13
CA PRO A 326 -35.01 -9.34 -18.73
C PRO A 326 -36.50 -8.97 -18.85
N GLU A 327 -37.11 -9.19 -20.01
CA GLU A 327 -38.48 -8.74 -20.35
C GLU A 327 -39.54 -9.11 -19.28
N GLY A 328 -39.36 -10.24 -18.58
CA GLY A 328 -40.24 -10.70 -17.51
C GLY A 328 -40.21 -9.84 -16.23
N ILE A 329 -39.05 -9.29 -15.84
CA ILE A 329 -38.90 -8.46 -14.64
C ILE A 329 -39.46 -7.05 -14.89
N ALA A 330 -39.22 -6.50 -16.09
CA ALA A 330 -39.75 -5.18 -16.48
C ALA A 330 -41.29 -5.19 -16.52
N ALA A 331 -41.90 -6.22 -17.13
CA ALA A 331 -43.37 -6.35 -17.21
C ALA A 331 -44.04 -6.48 -15.83
N VAL A 332 -43.35 -7.12 -14.88
CA VAL A 332 -43.76 -7.22 -13.48
C VAL A 332 -43.75 -5.85 -12.78
N LEU A 333 -42.66 -5.10 -12.93
CA LEU A 333 -42.49 -3.79 -12.30
C LEU A 333 -43.51 -2.78 -12.86
N GLU A 334 -43.73 -2.81 -14.18
CA GLU A 334 -44.76 -1.98 -14.83
C GLU A 334 -46.17 -2.26 -14.29
N ARG A 335 -46.48 -3.53 -14.02
CA ARG A 335 -47.80 -3.92 -13.49
C ARG A 335 -47.98 -3.56 -12.02
N ARG A 336 -46.91 -3.60 -11.20
CA ARG A 336 -46.92 -3.09 -9.81
C ARG A 336 -47.13 -1.58 -9.78
N LEU A 337 -46.37 -0.85 -10.59
CA LEU A 337 -46.54 0.60 -10.71
C LEU A 337 -47.94 0.94 -11.20
N GLY A 338 -48.50 0.20 -12.16
CA GLY A 338 -49.84 0.41 -12.68
C GLY A 338 -50.99 0.22 -11.68
N ARG A 339 -50.76 -0.38 -10.51
CA ARG A 339 -51.76 -0.50 -9.42
C ARG A 339 -51.80 0.71 -8.51
N LEU A 340 -50.75 1.53 -8.53
CA LEU A 340 -50.70 2.76 -7.76
C LEU A 340 -51.47 3.89 -8.46
N SER A 341 -51.98 4.82 -7.66
CA SER A 341 -52.51 6.09 -8.11
C SER A 341 -51.48 6.84 -8.98
N SER A 342 -51.96 7.62 -9.95
CA SER A 342 -51.07 8.41 -10.81
C SER A 342 -50.23 9.42 -10.00
N GLU A 343 -50.77 9.89 -8.88
CA GLU A 343 -50.08 10.79 -7.95
C GLU A 343 -48.96 10.08 -7.19
N CYS A 344 -49.19 8.84 -6.72
CA CYS A 344 -48.16 8.02 -6.08
C CYS A 344 -47.05 7.65 -7.06
N GLN A 345 -47.37 7.25 -8.31
CA GLN A 345 -46.36 6.98 -9.34
C GLN A 345 -45.49 8.21 -9.64
N LEU A 346 -46.10 9.40 -9.70
CA LEU A 346 -45.37 10.66 -9.87
C LEU A 346 -44.47 10.97 -8.67
N LEU A 347 -44.95 10.73 -7.44
CA LEU A 347 -44.19 10.91 -6.21
C LEU A 347 -42.99 9.97 -6.15
N LEU A 348 -43.17 8.67 -6.45
CA LEU A 348 -42.09 7.69 -6.51
C LEU A 348 -41.06 8.04 -7.60
N GLY A 349 -41.50 8.62 -8.73
CA GLY A 349 -40.59 9.19 -9.72
C GLY A 349 -39.75 10.35 -9.17
N LYS A 350 -40.32 11.22 -8.32
CA LYS A 350 -39.55 12.27 -7.62
C LYS A 350 -38.56 11.67 -6.63
N ALA A 351 -38.99 10.67 -5.87
CA ALA A 351 -38.15 9.97 -4.89
C ALA A 351 -37.00 9.20 -5.54
N ALA A 352 -37.22 8.59 -6.72
CA ALA A 352 -36.17 7.89 -7.47
C ALA A 352 -35.01 8.81 -7.90
N VAL A 353 -35.24 10.13 -7.97
CA VAL A 353 -34.16 11.11 -8.23
C VAL A 353 -33.28 11.32 -7.00
N LEU A 354 -33.81 11.19 -5.78
CA LEU A 354 -33.04 11.26 -4.53
C LEU A 354 -32.14 10.04 -4.32
N GLY A 355 -32.48 8.90 -4.92
CA GLY A 355 -31.70 7.66 -4.87
C GLY A 355 -32.52 6.46 -4.36
N GLY A 356 -31.81 5.45 -3.86
CA GLY A 356 -32.40 4.23 -3.30
C GLY A 356 -33.00 4.38 -1.90
N SER A 357 -32.59 5.43 -1.19
CA SER A 357 -33.10 5.83 0.12
C SER A 357 -33.30 7.33 0.20
N PHE A 358 -34.31 7.77 0.94
CA PHE A 358 -34.61 9.19 1.12
C PHE A 358 -35.36 9.46 2.43
N GLU A 359 -35.23 10.69 2.93
CA GLU A 359 -35.99 11.15 4.09
C GLU A 359 -37.27 11.87 3.69
N PHE A 360 -38.27 11.83 4.57
CA PHE A 360 -39.55 12.52 4.37
C PHE A 360 -39.36 14.00 4.02
N ASN A 361 -38.52 14.72 4.78
CA ASN A 361 -38.31 16.15 4.61
C ASN A 361 -37.72 16.49 3.24
N GLN A 362 -36.78 15.68 2.74
CA GLN A 362 -36.18 15.88 1.41
C GLN A 362 -37.24 15.79 0.30
N LEU A 363 -38.10 14.77 0.38
CA LEU A 363 -39.16 14.55 -0.59
C LEU A 363 -40.27 15.61 -0.49
N LEU A 364 -40.57 16.10 0.73
CA LEU A 364 -41.52 17.18 0.98
C LEU A 364 -41.05 18.49 0.31
N TYR A 365 -39.80 18.90 0.56
CA TYR A 365 -39.21 20.09 -0.05
C TYR A 365 -39.13 19.98 -1.59
N MET A 366 -38.80 18.80 -2.13
CA MET A 366 -38.79 18.57 -3.58
C MET A 366 -40.17 18.63 -4.22
N SER A 367 -41.19 18.17 -3.48
CA SER A 367 -42.54 18.05 -4.01
C SER A 367 -43.20 19.41 -4.14
N ASN A 368 -42.99 20.31 -3.17
CA ASN A 368 -43.40 21.74 -3.09
C ASN A 368 -44.89 22.06 -3.38
N GLU A 369 -45.65 21.09 -3.87
CA GLU A 369 -47.02 21.16 -4.39
C GLU A 369 -48.00 20.33 -3.52
N LEU A 370 -47.48 19.47 -2.64
CA LEU A 370 -48.25 18.55 -1.79
C LEU A 370 -48.16 18.97 -0.32
N HIS A 371 -49.27 18.84 0.42
CA HIS A 371 -49.29 18.98 1.87
C HIS A 371 -48.71 17.74 2.56
N GLU A 372 -48.26 17.90 3.80
CA GLU A 372 -47.62 16.85 4.62
C GLU A 372 -48.48 15.58 4.69
N ASP A 373 -49.75 15.72 5.06
CA ASP A 373 -50.70 14.60 5.19
C ASP A 373 -50.90 13.84 3.87
N THR A 374 -51.04 14.55 2.75
CA THR A 374 -51.22 13.93 1.43
C THR A 374 -49.97 13.18 0.97
N LEU A 375 -48.78 13.67 1.33
CA LEU A 375 -47.54 12.99 1.00
C LEU A 375 -47.37 11.70 1.82
N LEU A 376 -47.77 11.72 3.10
CA LEU A 376 -47.84 10.53 3.95
C LEU A 376 -48.83 9.49 3.38
N ASP A 377 -50.04 9.91 2.99
CA ASP A 377 -51.04 9.00 2.38
C ASP A 377 -50.48 8.28 1.14
N LEU A 378 -49.74 8.99 0.29
CA LEU A 378 -49.13 8.42 -0.92
C LEU A 378 -47.92 7.52 -0.62
N LEU A 379 -47.16 7.81 0.45
CA LEU A 379 -46.07 6.94 0.92
C LEU A 379 -46.63 5.66 1.57
N GLU A 380 -47.71 5.77 2.34
CA GLU A 380 -48.45 4.62 2.86
C GLU A 380 -48.97 3.75 1.72
N GLU A 381 -49.52 4.34 0.65
CA GLU A 381 -49.94 3.60 -0.55
C GLU A 381 -48.76 2.77 -1.13
N ALA A 382 -47.57 3.37 -1.23
CA ALA A 382 -46.36 2.71 -1.73
C ALA A 382 -45.80 1.63 -0.78
N LEU A 383 -45.90 1.84 0.54
CA LEU A 383 -45.56 0.86 1.57
C LEU A 383 -46.50 -0.36 1.52
N HIS A 384 -47.82 -0.13 1.41
CA HIS A 384 -48.82 -1.19 1.26
C HIS A 384 -48.64 -1.98 -0.04
N ALA A 385 -48.23 -1.31 -1.12
CA ALA A 385 -47.87 -1.96 -2.37
C ALA A 385 -46.54 -2.75 -2.31
N GLY A 386 -45.77 -2.61 -1.22
CA GLY A 386 -44.48 -3.27 -1.02
C GLY A 386 -43.41 -2.80 -2.00
N LEU A 387 -43.46 -1.53 -2.40
CA LEU A 387 -42.44 -0.87 -3.21
C LEU A 387 -41.43 -0.11 -2.35
N LEU A 388 -41.87 0.37 -1.20
CA LEU A 388 -41.04 0.97 -0.16
C LEU A 388 -40.99 0.11 1.09
N THR A 389 -39.95 0.31 1.88
CA THR A 389 -39.83 -0.12 3.27
C THR A 389 -39.39 1.07 4.12
N GLU A 390 -39.85 1.15 5.37
CA GLU A 390 -39.47 2.22 6.30
C GLU A 390 -38.49 1.68 7.36
N GLU A 391 -37.49 2.48 7.69
CA GLU A 391 -36.58 2.22 8.81
C GLU A 391 -36.40 3.49 9.65
N GLY A 392 -36.31 3.33 10.97
CA GLY A 392 -36.12 4.42 11.92
C GLY A 392 -37.22 4.51 12.97
N SER A 393 -37.08 5.46 13.90
CA SER A 393 -38.10 5.75 14.91
C SER A 393 -38.04 7.23 15.29
N GLY A 394 -39.20 7.88 15.46
CA GLY A 394 -39.28 9.29 15.83
C GLY A 394 -39.17 10.23 14.63
N THR A 395 -38.34 11.27 14.72
CA THR A 395 -38.25 12.36 13.72
C THR A 395 -37.37 12.06 12.51
N HIS A 396 -36.70 10.90 12.48
CA HIS A 396 -35.81 10.48 11.39
C HIS A 396 -36.27 9.12 10.85
N ILE A 397 -37.25 9.17 9.94
CA ILE A 397 -37.75 8.01 9.20
C ILE A 397 -37.14 8.06 7.79
N THR A 398 -36.43 6.99 7.44
CA THR A 398 -35.83 6.83 6.11
C THR A 398 -36.63 5.78 5.35
N TYR A 399 -37.07 6.16 4.15
CA TYR A 399 -37.75 5.27 3.23
C TYR A 399 -36.73 4.68 2.26
N HIS A 400 -36.85 3.39 2.01
CA HIS A 400 -35.98 2.63 1.12
C HIS A 400 -36.83 2.00 0.02
N PHE A 401 -36.34 2.05 -1.22
CA PHE A 401 -36.91 1.20 -2.26
C PHE A 401 -36.57 -0.25 -1.95
N TRP A 402 -37.60 -1.09 -1.92
CA TRP A 402 -37.42 -2.51 -1.60
C TRP A 402 -36.44 -3.20 -2.57
N HIS A 403 -36.37 -2.73 -3.83
CA HIS A 403 -35.41 -3.23 -4.81
C HIS A 403 -34.79 -2.10 -5.65
N PRO A 404 -33.46 -2.05 -5.83
CA PRO A 404 -32.78 -0.99 -6.61
C PRO A 404 -33.28 -0.83 -8.04
N LEU A 405 -33.71 -1.91 -8.69
CA LEU A 405 -34.27 -1.86 -10.05
C LEU A 405 -35.53 -0.98 -10.18
N ILE A 406 -36.29 -0.81 -9.09
CA ILE A 406 -37.47 0.08 -9.10
C ILE A 406 -37.00 1.52 -9.33
N VAL A 407 -35.90 1.92 -8.70
CA VAL A 407 -35.29 3.25 -8.85
C VAL A 407 -34.86 3.47 -10.30
N SER A 408 -34.07 2.55 -10.86
CA SER A 408 -33.60 2.64 -12.25
C SER A 408 -34.77 2.73 -13.23
N HIS A 409 -35.77 1.87 -13.09
CA HIS A 409 -36.95 1.86 -13.96
C HIS A 409 -37.79 3.15 -13.84
N LEU A 410 -38.00 3.67 -12.63
CA LEU A 410 -38.71 4.94 -12.42
C LEU A 410 -37.93 6.14 -12.97
N TYR A 411 -36.61 6.13 -12.79
CA TYR A 411 -35.71 7.18 -13.25
C TYR A 411 -35.65 7.24 -14.79
N GLU A 412 -35.52 6.10 -15.46
CA GLU A 412 -35.49 6.00 -16.93
C GLU A 412 -36.79 6.46 -17.62
N ARG A 413 -37.93 6.40 -16.92
CA ARG A 413 -39.22 6.88 -17.43
C ARG A 413 -39.35 8.40 -17.42
N LEU A 414 -38.49 9.11 -16.69
CA LEU A 414 -38.52 10.56 -16.63
C LEU A 414 -37.85 11.16 -17.88
N SER A 415 -38.50 12.14 -18.51
CA SER A 415 -37.85 12.91 -19.58
C SER A 415 -36.63 13.67 -19.03
N ALA A 416 -35.60 13.87 -19.85
CA ALA A 416 -34.38 14.59 -19.45
C ALA A 416 -34.64 15.98 -18.81
N ALA A 417 -35.61 16.74 -19.32
CA ALA A 417 -35.98 18.04 -18.75
C ALA A 417 -36.57 17.93 -17.33
N ARG A 418 -37.38 16.89 -17.09
CA ARG A 418 -37.99 16.62 -15.78
C ARG A 418 -36.96 16.09 -14.80
N CYS A 419 -36.03 15.22 -15.22
CA CYS A 419 -34.87 14.83 -14.42
C CYS A 419 -34.07 16.06 -13.99
N ALA A 420 -33.69 16.92 -14.93
CA ALA A 420 -32.91 18.12 -14.62
C ALA A 420 -33.64 19.05 -13.63
N GLN A 421 -34.95 19.23 -13.80
CA GLN A 421 -35.76 20.01 -12.86
C GLN A 421 -35.77 19.37 -11.46
N LEU A 422 -35.98 18.06 -11.36
CA LEU A 422 -36.02 17.34 -10.08
C LEU A 422 -34.66 17.34 -9.40
N HIS A 423 -33.57 17.18 -10.13
CA HIS A 423 -32.21 17.32 -9.58
C HIS A 423 -31.97 18.73 -9.01
N ARG A 424 -32.41 19.80 -9.69
CA ARG A 424 -32.33 21.16 -9.10
C ARG A 424 -33.15 21.29 -7.82
N ARG A 425 -34.35 20.72 -7.76
CA ARG A 425 -35.18 20.72 -6.55
C ARG A 425 -34.53 19.90 -5.42
N ALA A 426 -33.92 18.76 -5.74
CA ALA A 426 -33.19 17.93 -4.78
C ALA A 426 -31.99 18.67 -4.18
N ALA A 427 -31.19 19.35 -5.01
CA ALA A 427 -30.09 20.19 -4.52
C ALA A 427 -30.60 21.26 -3.54
N ASN A 428 -31.67 21.97 -3.87
CA ASN A 428 -32.26 22.99 -2.98
C ASN A 428 -32.81 22.39 -1.68
N ALA A 429 -33.43 21.21 -1.74
CA ALA A 429 -33.93 20.51 -0.56
C ALA A 429 -32.79 20.12 0.39
N LEU A 430 -31.67 19.62 -0.14
CA LEU A 430 -30.48 19.29 0.64
C LEU A 430 -29.87 20.54 1.28
N LEU A 431 -29.80 21.66 0.54
CA LEU A 431 -29.30 22.93 1.06
C LEU A 431 -30.12 23.44 2.24
N GLN A 432 -31.45 23.38 2.15
CA GLN A 432 -32.33 23.83 3.23
C GLN A 432 -32.31 22.89 4.44
N ALA A 433 -32.23 21.58 4.21
CA ALA A 433 -32.21 20.60 5.29
C ALA A 433 -30.91 20.63 6.11
N HIS A 434 -29.80 21.06 5.51
CA HIS A 434 -28.46 21.05 6.12
C HIS A 434 -27.84 22.45 6.25
N GLU A 435 -28.66 23.49 6.44
CA GLU A 435 -28.18 24.87 6.64
C GLU A 435 -27.19 24.92 7.82
N GLY A 436 -25.96 25.37 7.55
CA GLY A 436 -24.87 25.42 8.53
C GLY A 436 -24.01 24.14 8.65
N ASN A 437 -24.38 23.05 7.97
CA ASN A 437 -23.58 21.81 7.89
C ASN A 437 -23.52 21.25 6.45
N GLU A 438 -23.41 22.16 5.47
CA GLU A 438 -23.46 21.83 4.05
C GLU A 438 -22.29 20.92 3.60
N GLY A 439 -21.17 20.93 4.33
CA GLY A 439 -19.99 20.11 4.05
C GLY A 439 -20.28 18.61 4.05
N GLU A 440 -21.17 18.13 4.93
CA GLU A 440 -21.53 16.70 5.02
C GLU A 440 -22.28 16.19 3.79
N VAL A 441 -23.03 17.07 3.13
CA VAL A 441 -23.88 16.74 1.96
C VAL A 441 -23.37 17.36 0.66
N ALA A 442 -22.19 17.99 0.68
CA ALA A 442 -21.62 18.70 -0.47
C ALA A 442 -21.48 17.81 -1.72
N ALA A 443 -21.11 16.54 -1.53
CA ALA A 443 -21.03 15.55 -2.61
C ALA A 443 -22.39 15.32 -3.30
N ALA A 444 -23.45 15.11 -2.51
CA ALA A 444 -24.80 14.93 -3.01
C ALA A 444 -25.33 16.21 -3.69
N ILE A 445 -25.12 17.38 -3.07
CA ILE A 445 -25.49 18.68 -3.65
C ILE A 445 -24.79 18.85 -5.00
N THR A 446 -23.49 18.58 -5.08
CA THR A 446 -22.69 18.65 -6.31
C THR A 446 -23.25 17.76 -7.41
N HIS A 447 -23.56 16.51 -7.09
CA HIS A 447 -24.17 15.56 -8.03
C HIS A 447 -25.50 16.10 -8.59
N HIS A 448 -26.39 16.56 -7.72
CA HIS A 448 -27.70 17.08 -8.11
C HIS A 448 -27.59 18.40 -8.90
N LEU A 449 -26.68 19.31 -8.53
CA LEU A 449 -26.48 20.55 -9.29
C LEU A 449 -25.95 20.25 -10.70
N MET A 450 -25.00 19.32 -10.87
CA MET A 450 -24.51 18.93 -12.18
C MET A 450 -25.61 18.35 -13.07
N LYS A 451 -26.32 17.33 -12.58
CA LYS A 451 -27.41 16.66 -13.32
C LYS A 451 -28.58 17.62 -13.58
N GLY A 452 -28.76 18.61 -12.70
CA GLY A 452 -29.77 19.65 -12.80
C GLY A 452 -29.40 20.80 -13.73
N GLY A 453 -28.15 20.91 -14.20
CA GLY A 453 -27.67 22.08 -14.92
C GLY A 453 -27.73 23.35 -14.05
N GLY A 454 -27.29 23.23 -12.79
CA GLY A 454 -27.17 24.33 -11.83
C GLY A 454 -26.13 25.37 -12.26
N ASP A 455 -26.07 26.48 -11.52
CA ASP A 455 -25.11 27.55 -11.80
C ASP A 455 -23.67 27.06 -11.64
N SER A 456 -22.79 27.46 -12.58
CA SER A 456 -21.40 26.98 -12.61
C SER A 456 -20.61 27.38 -11.36
N LEU A 457 -20.85 28.58 -10.81
CA LEU A 457 -20.16 29.00 -9.58
C LEU A 457 -20.62 28.15 -8.38
N GLN A 458 -21.92 27.86 -8.31
CA GLN A 458 -22.48 27.00 -7.25
C GLN A 458 -21.96 25.56 -7.36
N VAL A 459 -21.89 25.00 -8.57
CA VAL A 459 -21.30 23.66 -8.80
C VAL A 459 -19.84 23.63 -8.39
N ALA A 460 -19.05 24.65 -8.76
CA ALA A 460 -17.65 24.75 -8.38
C ALA A 460 -17.46 24.83 -6.85
N HIS A 461 -18.26 25.65 -6.18
CA HIS A 461 -18.24 25.83 -4.72
C HIS A 461 -18.49 24.50 -3.99
N TYR A 462 -19.57 23.79 -4.32
CA TYR A 462 -19.89 22.53 -3.64
C TYR A 462 -18.96 21.38 -4.06
N ALA A 463 -18.43 21.39 -5.28
CA ALA A 463 -17.44 20.41 -5.70
C ALA A 463 -16.13 20.59 -4.91
N GLU A 464 -15.67 21.84 -4.71
CA GLU A 464 -14.52 22.10 -3.85
C GLU A 464 -14.77 21.67 -2.39
N LEU A 465 -15.95 21.98 -1.85
CA LEU A 465 -16.32 21.59 -0.49
C LEU A 465 -16.38 20.07 -0.34
N ALA A 466 -16.94 19.36 -1.33
CA ALA A 466 -16.96 17.90 -1.40
C ALA A 466 -15.54 17.32 -1.49
N GLY A 467 -14.67 17.91 -2.31
CA GLY A 467 -13.26 17.52 -2.41
C GLY A 467 -12.50 17.72 -1.11
N THR A 468 -12.75 18.84 -0.42
CA THR A 468 -12.14 19.14 0.88
C THR A 468 -12.61 18.18 1.98
N GLN A 469 -13.91 17.86 1.98
CA GLN A 469 -14.45 16.86 2.88
C GLN A 469 -13.84 15.48 2.59
N ALA A 470 -13.83 15.03 1.33
CA ALA A 470 -13.21 13.76 0.93
C ALA A 470 -11.72 13.70 1.29
N TYR A 471 -10.98 14.79 1.06
CA TYR A 471 -9.57 14.88 1.44
C TYR A 471 -9.39 14.74 2.95
N SER A 472 -10.23 15.40 3.76
CA SER A 472 -10.19 15.29 5.22
C SER A 472 -10.51 13.88 5.73
N LEU A 473 -11.32 13.12 4.99
CA LEU A 473 -11.60 11.70 5.24
C LEU A 473 -10.48 10.77 4.75
N SER A 474 -9.37 11.30 4.21
CA SER A 474 -8.33 10.53 3.53
C SER A 474 -8.85 9.69 2.35
N ALA A 475 -9.90 10.18 1.68
CA ALA A 475 -10.48 9.59 0.47
C ALA A 475 -9.93 10.30 -0.78
N TYR A 476 -8.67 10.02 -1.11
CA TYR A 476 -7.91 10.80 -2.09
C TYR A 476 -8.40 10.63 -3.54
N ILE A 477 -9.01 9.49 -3.87
CA ILE A 477 -9.52 9.23 -5.22
C ILE A 477 -10.76 10.09 -5.50
N GLU A 478 -11.70 10.10 -4.56
CA GLU A 478 -12.91 10.91 -4.64
C GLU A 478 -12.57 12.40 -4.49
N ALA A 479 -11.62 12.76 -3.61
CA ALA A 479 -11.15 14.14 -3.48
C ALA A 479 -10.59 14.67 -4.81
N GLU A 480 -9.75 13.89 -5.50
CA GLU A 480 -9.23 14.24 -6.82
C GLU A 480 -10.37 14.50 -7.82
N GLN A 481 -11.38 13.61 -7.88
CA GLN A 481 -12.50 13.74 -8.81
C GLN A 481 -13.27 15.05 -8.59
N TYR A 482 -13.59 15.37 -7.33
CA TYR A 482 -14.30 16.58 -6.97
C TYR A 482 -13.49 17.85 -7.25
N TYR A 483 -12.18 17.85 -6.93
CA TYR A 483 -11.32 18.99 -7.25
C TYR A 483 -11.17 19.20 -8.76
N LEU A 484 -10.99 18.13 -9.55
CA LEU A 484 -10.97 18.21 -11.01
C LEU A 484 -12.29 18.76 -11.56
N GLN A 485 -13.42 18.37 -10.97
CA GLN A 485 -14.72 18.88 -11.34
C GLN A 485 -14.87 20.38 -11.03
N ALA A 486 -14.42 20.83 -9.85
CA ALA A 486 -14.39 22.24 -9.50
C ALA A 486 -13.54 23.03 -10.50
N ILE A 487 -12.32 22.57 -10.79
CA ILE A 487 -11.38 23.18 -11.75
C ILE A 487 -12.01 23.27 -13.14
N LYS A 488 -12.60 22.16 -13.63
CA LYS A 488 -13.25 22.11 -14.95
C LYS A 488 -14.39 23.12 -15.06
N THR A 489 -15.14 23.30 -13.97
CA THR A 489 -16.28 24.22 -13.92
C THR A 489 -15.82 25.68 -13.86
N ILE A 490 -14.83 26.01 -13.02
CA ILE A 490 -14.23 27.36 -12.91
C ILE A 490 -13.59 27.77 -14.24
N THR A 491 -12.86 26.86 -14.87
CA THR A 491 -12.07 27.14 -16.09
C THR A 491 -12.87 26.94 -17.37
N GLN A 492 -14.12 26.47 -17.28
CA GLN A 492 -14.96 26.08 -18.41
C GLN A 492 -14.27 25.07 -19.34
N GLY A 493 -13.45 24.17 -18.77
CA GLY A 493 -12.69 23.16 -19.51
C GLY A 493 -11.53 23.68 -20.36
N LYS A 494 -11.08 24.92 -20.15
CA LYS A 494 -9.99 25.53 -20.93
C LYS A 494 -8.59 25.07 -20.51
N LEU A 495 -8.47 24.37 -19.37
CA LEU A 495 -7.19 23.88 -18.86
C LEU A 495 -6.77 22.58 -19.56
N PRO A 496 -5.50 22.42 -19.97
CA PRO A 496 -5.01 21.22 -20.66
C PRO A 496 -4.69 20.10 -19.65
N LEU A 497 -5.68 19.65 -18.90
CA LEU A 497 -5.56 18.44 -18.08
C LEU A 497 -5.74 17.25 -19.03
N ARG A 498 -4.65 16.55 -19.36
CA ARG A 498 -4.72 15.34 -20.21
C ARG A 498 -5.53 14.26 -19.47
N GLU A 499 -6.80 14.09 -19.82
CA GLU A 499 -7.57 12.90 -19.46
C GLU A 499 -7.13 11.77 -20.41
N GLY A 500 -6.67 10.63 -19.86
CA GLY A 500 -6.09 9.54 -20.63
C GLY A 500 -7.01 9.02 -21.76
N VAL A 501 -6.48 8.95 -22.99
CA VAL A 501 -6.62 7.89 -24.02
C VAL A 501 -5.81 8.28 -25.27
N ASN A 502 -4.95 7.34 -25.72
CA ASN A 502 -4.27 7.17 -27.03
C ASN A 502 -3.43 8.31 -27.65
N GLU A 503 -2.14 8.01 -27.78
CA GLU A 503 -1.19 8.62 -28.72
C GLU A 503 -1.77 8.68 -30.14
N SER A 504 -2.36 9.81 -30.55
CA SER A 504 -2.42 10.27 -31.95
C SER A 504 -3.32 11.50 -32.13
N ALA A 505 -2.95 12.66 -31.56
CA ALA A 505 -3.41 13.93 -32.12
C ALA A 505 -2.41 15.06 -31.81
N PRO A 506 -1.91 15.79 -32.82
CA PRO A 506 -1.07 16.94 -32.60
C PRO A 506 -1.90 18.12 -32.07
N SER A 507 -1.40 18.71 -30.99
CA SER A 507 -1.67 20.04 -30.44
C SER A 507 -2.53 20.96 -31.33
N LYS A 508 -3.80 21.15 -30.98
CA LYS A 508 -4.65 22.22 -31.50
C LYS A 508 -5.50 22.85 -30.39
N SER A 509 -4.88 23.71 -29.60
CA SER A 509 -5.38 25.05 -29.24
C SER A 509 -4.51 25.60 -28.10
N ALA A 510 -3.66 26.57 -28.38
CA ALA A 510 -3.06 27.40 -27.33
C ALA A 510 -4.16 28.34 -26.81
N THR A 511 -4.94 27.87 -25.84
CA THR A 511 -5.90 28.69 -25.09
C THR A 511 -5.10 29.67 -24.22
N SER A 512 -5.47 30.94 -24.19
CA SER A 512 -4.78 31.95 -23.36
C SER A 512 -5.07 31.67 -21.88
N LEU A 513 -4.05 31.25 -21.12
CA LEU A 513 -4.14 31.02 -19.67
C LEU A 513 -4.53 32.30 -18.89
N THR A 514 -4.47 33.47 -19.54
CA THR A 514 -4.86 34.79 -18.99
C THR A 514 -6.35 34.94 -18.71
N ASP A 515 -7.20 34.10 -19.32
CA ASP A 515 -8.66 34.24 -19.26
C ASP A 515 -9.31 33.36 -18.16
N ILE A 516 -8.48 32.76 -17.29
CA ILE A 516 -8.93 31.88 -16.20
C ILE A 516 -9.35 32.74 -15.01
N PRO A 517 -10.55 32.55 -14.44
CA PRO A 517 -10.96 33.22 -13.20
C PRO A 517 -10.11 32.71 -12.04
N ASP A 518 -9.55 33.62 -11.26
CA ASP A 518 -8.70 33.35 -10.07
C ASP A 518 -7.67 32.21 -10.29
N PRO A 519 -6.60 32.46 -11.07
CA PRO A 519 -5.60 31.45 -11.40
C PRO A 519 -4.84 30.90 -10.19
N LEU A 520 -4.75 31.66 -9.08
CA LEU A 520 -4.08 31.21 -7.86
C LEU A 520 -4.95 30.22 -7.07
N HIS A 521 -6.26 30.45 -7.02
CA HIS A 521 -7.19 29.49 -6.44
C HIS A 521 -7.21 28.18 -7.24
N VAL A 522 -7.25 28.25 -8.57
CA VAL A 522 -7.14 27.06 -9.45
C VAL A 522 -5.82 26.31 -9.22
N ALA A 523 -4.70 27.05 -9.04
CA ALA A 523 -3.40 26.44 -8.74
C ALA A 523 -3.41 25.67 -7.40
N ARG A 524 -4.07 26.18 -6.35
CA ARG A 524 -4.21 25.47 -5.07
C ARG A 524 -5.04 24.19 -5.18
N LEU A 525 -6.15 24.23 -5.92
CA LEU A 525 -6.96 23.03 -6.19
C LEU A 525 -6.16 21.99 -6.98
N LEU A 526 -5.39 22.42 -7.98
CA LEU A 526 -4.51 21.53 -8.73
C LEU A 526 -3.41 20.92 -7.87
N GLU A 527 -2.89 21.66 -6.87
CA GLU A 527 -1.90 21.10 -5.95
C GLU A 527 -2.50 19.93 -5.15
N ARG A 528 -3.75 20.04 -4.68
CA ARG A 528 -4.47 18.92 -4.05
C ARG A 528 -4.67 17.73 -4.97
N VAL A 529 -5.04 17.98 -6.23
CA VAL A 529 -5.13 16.92 -7.25
C VAL A 529 -3.78 16.21 -7.40
N CYS A 530 -2.68 16.97 -7.47
CA CYS A 530 -1.35 16.39 -7.60
C CYS A 530 -0.93 15.62 -6.33
N GLU A 531 -1.23 16.12 -5.14
CA GLU A 531 -1.03 15.40 -3.87
C GLU A 531 -1.77 14.06 -3.87
N CYS A 532 -3.04 14.04 -4.29
CA CYS A 532 -3.83 12.81 -4.38
C CYS A 532 -3.21 11.80 -5.36
N ARG A 533 -2.77 12.28 -6.54
CA ARG A 533 -2.09 11.44 -7.55
C ARG A 533 -0.76 10.87 -7.06
N MET A 534 0.00 11.65 -6.29
CA MET A 534 1.26 11.20 -5.67
C MET A 534 1.01 10.03 -4.72
N VAL A 535 -0.01 10.12 -3.86
CA VAL A 535 -0.40 9.04 -2.92
C VAL A 535 -0.86 7.78 -3.66
N GLN A 536 -1.51 7.94 -4.81
CA GLN A 536 -1.94 6.83 -5.67
C GLN A 536 -0.78 6.24 -6.50
N GLY A 537 0.40 6.87 -6.53
CA GLY A 537 1.55 6.45 -7.35
C GLY A 537 1.50 6.88 -8.83
N ASN A 538 0.57 7.78 -9.20
CA ASN A 538 0.39 8.28 -10.57
C ASN A 538 1.35 9.44 -10.87
N PHE A 539 2.66 9.19 -10.82
CA PHE A 539 3.71 10.23 -10.90
C PHE A 539 3.71 11.03 -12.21
N GLU A 540 3.36 10.43 -13.34
CA GLU A 540 3.31 11.12 -14.64
C GLU A 540 2.15 12.13 -14.71
N GLU A 541 0.97 11.74 -14.22
CA GLU A 541 -0.19 12.63 -14.17
C GLU A 541 -0.04 13.74 -13.13
N ALA A 542 0.61 13.43 -12.00
CA ALA A 542 0.99 14.43 -11.00
C ALA A 542 1.97 15.46 -11.61
N ARG A 543 2.98 15.00 -12.36
CA ARG A 543 3.95 15.88 -13.05
C ARG A 543 3.27 16.85 -14.00
N ASN A 544 2.38 16.36 -14.86
CA ASN A 544 1.62 17.21 -15.80
C ASN A 544 0.79 18.26 -15.05
N GLY A 545 0.21 17.90 -13.90
CA GLY A 545 -0.51 18.84 -13.04
C GLY A 545 0.40 19.92 -12.45
N PHE A 546 1.56 19.55 -11.90
CA PHE A 546 2.53 20.51 -11.37
C PHE A 546 3.10 21.46 -12.45
N GLU A 547 3.37 20.96 -13.66
CA GLU A 547 3.76 21.81 -14.79
C GLU A 547 2.65 22.83 -15.15
N CYS A 548 1.39 22.41 -15.06
CA CYS A 548 0.26 23.30 -15.26
C CYS A 548 0.14 24.36 -14.15
N ILE A 549 0.37 23.99 -12.89
CA ILE A 549 0.44 24.92 -11.75
C ILE A 549 1.50 26.00 -11.99
N LEU A 550 2.70 25.62 -12.44
CA LEU A 550 3.75 26.59 -12.79
C LEU A 550 3.31 27.53 -13.91
N ALA A 551 2.71 26.99 -14.98
CA ALA A 551 2.24 27.82 -16.10
C ALA A 551 1.18 28.84 -15.66
N LEU A 552 0.25 28.45 -14.78
CA LEU A 552 -0.76 29.34 -14.21
C LEU A 552 -0.11 30.44 -13.36
N ARG A 553 0.75 30.06 -12.43
CA ARG A 553 1.44 30.99 -11.52
C ARG A 553 2.33 32.00 -12.24
N ILE A 554 3.04 31.57 -13.29
CA ILE A 554 3.86 32.46 -14.14
C ILE A 554 2.98 33.44 -14.93
N SER A 555 1.77 33.03 -15.32
CA SER A 555 0.84 33.88 -16.08
C SER A 555 0.10 34.92 -15.23
N CYS A 556 0.14 34.80 -13.89
CA CYS A 556 -0.46 35.76 -12.97
C CYS A 556 0.22 37.14 -13.05
N GLN A 557 -0.52 38.20 -12.72
CA GLN A 557 0.08 39.53 -12.59
C GLN A 557 1.16 39.52 -11.49
N PRO A 558 2.32 40.16 -11.73
CA PRO A 558 3.41 40.17 -10.76
C PRO A 558 2.96 40.85 -9.47
N PHE A 559 3.27 40.23 -8.33
CA PHE A 559 3.01 40.79 -7.02
C PHE A 559 3.68 42.17 -6.88
N THR A 560 2.95 43.14 -6.35
CA THR A 560 3.42 44.53 -6.21
C THR A 560 4.34 44.73 -5.01
N SER A 561 4.30 43.83 -4.02
CA SER A 561 5.16 43.87 -2.83
C SER A 561 6.37 42.95 -2.98
N GLU A 562 7.53 43.39 -2.46
CA GLU A 562 8.76 42.57 -2.44
C GLU A 562 8.57 41.26 -1.66
N ALA A 563 7.83 41.31 -0.55
CA ALA A 563 7.48 40.13 0.23
C ALA A 563 6.61 39.13 -0.57
N GLY A 564 5.63 39.63 -1.34
CA GLY A 564 4.80 38.79 -2.20
C GLY A 564 5.58 38.15 -3.34
N GLN A 565 6.53 38.88 -3.95
CA GLN A 565 7.42 38.34 -4.99
C GLN A 565 8.32 37.22 -4.43
N LYS A 566 8.92 37.43 -3.26
CA LYS A 566 9.73 36.41 -2.58
C LYS A 566 8.92 35.16 -2.22
N TYR A 567 7.70 35.36 -1.71
CA TYR A 567 6.79 34.27 -1.36
C TYR A 567 6.38 33.45 -2.59
N GLU A 568 5.99 34.11 -3.68
CA GLU A 568 5.63 33.44 -4.92
C GLU A 568 6.82 32.67 -5.52
N ALA A 569 8.02 33.24 -5.48
CA ALA A 569 9.23 32.56 -5.92
C ALA A 569 9.52 31.29 -5.10
N GLN A 570 9.28 31.32 -3.78
CA GLN A 570 9.40 30.14 -2.92
C GLN A 570 8.40 29.05 -3.33
N ILE A 571 7.13 29.41 -3.57
CA ILE A 571 6.11 28.44 -4.03
C ILE A 571 6.50 27.83 -5.37
N GLN A 572 6.84 28.65 -6.38
CA GLN A 572 7.25 28.15 -7.69
C GLN A 572 8.45 27.20 -7.61
N ALA A 573 9.40 27.50 -6.73
CA ALA A 573 10.56 26.66 -6.52
C ALA A 573 10.21 25.32 -5.84
N LEU A 574 9.26 25.31 -4.90
CA LEU A 574 8.72 24.08 -4.31
C LEU A 574 7.89 23.26 -5.31
N ILE A 575 7.17 23.90 -6.24
CA ILE A 575 6.52 23.15 -7.33
C ILE A 575 7.56 22.54 -8.28
N TRP A 576 8.66 23.24 -8.60
CA TRP A 576 9.79 22.63 -9.32
C TRP A 576 10.37 21.43 -8.56
N ARG A 577 10.47 21.52 -7.24
CA ARG A 577 10.86 20.38 -6.39
C ARG A 577 9.91 19.21 -6.58
N GLU A 578 8.60 19.41 -6.54
CA GLU A 578 7.64 18.31 -6.76
C GLU A 578 7.75 17.67 -8.15
N ILE A 579 7.93 18.47 -9.21
CA ILE A 579 8.21 17.95 -10.55
C ILE A 579 9.49 17.10 -10.53
N GLY A 580 10.56 17.59 -9.90
CA GLY A 580 11.80 16.84 -9.73
C GLY A 580 11.59 15.52 -8.97
N HIS A 581 10.69 15.50 -7.99
CA HIS A 581 10.39 14.32 -7.18
C HIS A 581 9.73 13.25 -8.06
N THR A 582 8.76 13.62 -8.90
CA THR A 582 8.14 12.68 -9.84
C THR A 582 9.14 12.07 -10.83
N TRP A 583 10.17 12.82 -11.26
CA TRP A 583 11.23 12.29 -12.12
C TRP A 583 12.16 11.34 -11.38
N ALA A 584 12.56 11.70 -10.16
CA ALA A 584 13.37 10.85 -9.30
C ALA A 584 12.67 9.52 -8.97
N SER A 585 11.36 9.54 -8.68
CA SER A 585 10.56 8.33 -8.44
C SER A 585 10.48 7.41 -9.66
N ASN A 586 10.56 7.96 -10.89
CA ASN A 586 10.66 7.18 -12.12
C ASN A 586 12.11 6.77 -12.49
N GLY A 587 13.11 7.20 -11.71
CA GLY A 587 14.53 6.93 -11.92
C GLY A 587 15.25 7.87 -12.90
N ASP A 588 14.64 8.99 -13.31
CA ASP A 588 15.27 9.99 -14.18
C ASP A 588 15.89 11.14 -13.35
N TYR A 589 17.09 10.89 -12.84
CA TYR A 589 17.80 11.83 -11.98
C TYR A 589 18.33 13.07 -12.72
N GLU A 590 18.49 13.00 -14.05
CA GLU A 590 18.97 14.14 -14.86
C GLU A 590 17.88 15.21 -14.95
N GLN A 591 16.65 14.80 -15.28
CA GLN A 591 15.51 15.72 -15.28
C GLN A 591 15.20 16.25 -13.88
N ALA A 592 15.35 15.41 -12.84
CA ALA A 592 15.18 15.86 -11.46
C ALA A 592 16.19 16.97 -11.09
N TYR A 593 17.45 16.86 -11.54
CA TYR A 593 18.46 17.90 -11.33
C TYR A 593 18.17 19.19 -12.10
N GLU A 594 17.65 19.11 -13.33
CA GLU A 594 17.21 20.30 -14.07
C GLU A 594 16.10 21.05 -13.32
N CYS A 595 15.16 20.32 -12.72
CA CYS A 595 14.10 20.91 -11.91
C CYS A 595 14.68 21.65 -10.68
N TYR A 596 15.63 21.04 -9.97
CA TYR A 596 16.36 21.70 -8.88
C TYR A 596 17.02 23.01 -9.32
N LYS A 597 17.75 23.00 -10.46
CA LYS A 597 18.43 24.19 -10.98
C LYS A 597 17.44 25.32 -11.28
N ARG A 598 16.30 24.99 -11.90
CA ARG A 598 15.24 25.96 -12.21
C ARG A 598 14.61 26.53 -10.94
N GLY A 599 14.22 25.69 -9.98
CA GLY A 599 13.67 26.14 -8.71
C GLY A 599 14.64 27.05 -7.94
N LYS A 600 15.92 26.67 -7.89
CA LYS A 600 16.97 27.48 -7.27
C LYS A 600 17.13 28.84 -7.95
N LEU A 601 17.15 28.88 -9.28
CA LEU A 601 17.28 30.12 -10.05
C LEU A 601 16.10 31.07 -9.77
N VAL A 602 14.87 30.55 -9.73
CA VAL A 602 13.67 31.34 -9.42
C VAL A 602 13.78 32.02 -8.05
N MET A 603 14.27 31.31 -7.03
CA MET A 603 14.49 31.90 -5.70
C MET A 603 15.61 32.94 -5.70
N GLN A 604 16.73 32.67 -6.39
CA GLN A 604 17.87 33.58 -6.48
C GLN A 604 17.51 34.89 -7.16
N ASP A 605 16.75 34.84 -8.25
CA ASP A 605 16.28 36.01 -8.99
C ASP A 605 15.36 36.89 -8.12
N ALA A 606 14.60 36.28 -7.21
CA ALA A 606 13.78 36.98 -6.21
C ALA A 606 14.55 37.40 -4.94
N GLY A 607 15.86 37.11 -4.85
CA GLY A 607 16.70 37.44 -3.70
C GLY A 607 16.47 36.55 -2.47
N VAL A 608 15.90 35.36 -2.64
CA VAL A 608 15.75 34.35 -1.57
C VAL A 608 16.90 33.36 -1.67
N THR A 609 17.75 33.27 -0.64
CA THR A 609 18.92 32.38 -0.59
C THR A 609 19.02 31.54 0.68
N SER A 610 17.99 31.59 1.53
CA SER A 610 17.90 30.84 2.78
C SER A 610 16.43 30.65 3.20
N GLY A 611 16.20 29.85 4.25
CA GLY A 611 14.88 29.55 4.79
C GLY A 611 14.39 28.14 4.42
N ALA A 612 13.22 27.77 4.94
CA ALA A 612 12.70 26.41 4.83
C ALA A 612 12.51 25.95 3.38
N ALA A 613 11.92 26.77 2.50
CA ALA A 613 11.75 26.42 1.09
C ALA A 613 13.08 26.15 0.36
N TRP A 614 14.12 26.93 0.67
CA TRP A 614 15.47 26.75 0.12
C TRP A 614 16.08 25.43 0.61
N ALA A 615 15.91 25.15 1.92
CA ALA A 615 16.36 23.93 2.54
C ALA A 615 15.69 22.69 1.92
N CYS A 616 14.39 22.74 1.68
CA CYS A 616 13.65 21.64 1.05
C CYS A 616 14.16 21.29 -0.36
N LEU A 617 14.54 22.29 -1.16
CA LEU A 617 15.21 22.08 -2.46
C LEU A 617 16.59 21.44 -2.30
N HIS A 618 17.37 21.89 -1.32
CA HIS A 618 18.69 21.32 -1.04
C HIS A 618 18.60 19.88 -0.53
N LEU A 619 17.60 19.58 0.31
CA LEU A 619 17.35 18.24 0.82
C LEU A 619 17.02 17.26 -0.32
N GLN A 620 16.14 17.64 -1.24
CA GLN A 620 15.83 16.83 -2.41
C GLN A 620 17.06 16.62 -3.30
N HIS A 621 17.82 17.69 -3.57
CA HIS A 621 19.01 17.58 -4.39
C HIS A 621 20.07 16.68 -3.75
N GLY A 622 20.28 16.82 -2.44
CA GLY A 622 21.15 15.94 -1.67
C GLY A 622 20.74 14.47 -1.77
N SER A 623 19.43 14.17 -1.76
CA SER A 623 18.92 12.81 -1.96
C SER A 623 19.27 12.26 -3.35
N ILE A 624 19.07 13.06 -4.40
CA ILE A 624 19.38 12.66 -5.79
C ILE A 624 20.88 12.42 -5.97
N ILE A 625 21.73 13.33 -5.48
CA ILE A 625 23.19 13.20 -5.57
C ILE A 625 23.66 11.96 -4.79
N ASN A 626 23.07 11.67 -3.62
CA ASN A 626 23.37 10.47 -2.86
C ASN A 626 23.09 9.19 -3.68
N LEU A 627 21.96 9.12 -4.37
CA LEU A 627 21.63 7.99 -5.26
C LEU A 627 22.59 7.86 -6.46
N GLN A 628 23.17 8.98 -6.91
CA GLN A 628 24.21 9.00 -7.94
C GLN A 628 25.60 8.61 -7.40
N GLY A 629 25.77 8.53 -6.08
CA GLY A 629 27.00 8.13 -5.40
C GLY A 629 27.97 9.27 -5.07
N ASN A 630 27.59 10.53 -5.25
CA ASN A 630 28.45 11.67 -4.91
C ASN A 630 28.20 12.13 -3.47
N TYR A 631 28.68 11.33 -2.52
CA TYR A 631 28.35 11.44 -1.10
C TYR A 631 28.84 12.74 -0.43
N ASP A 632 29.99 13.29 -0.85
CA ASP A 632 30.55 14.50 -0.25
C ASP A 632 29.69 15.74 -0.56
N GLU A 633 29.28 15.87 -1.81
CA GLU A 633 28.41 16.97 -2.22
C GLU A 633 26.99 16.81 -1.65
N ALA A 634 26.47 15.58 -1.64
CA ALA A 634 25.20 15.26 -0.98
C ALA A 634 25.23 15.66 0.50
N ARG A 635 26.28 15.27 1.23
CA ARG A 635 26.45 15.62 2.65
C ARG A 635 26.45 17.12 2.88
N ARG A 636 27.17 17.88 2.04
CA ARG A 636 27.23 19.35 2.14
C ARG A 636 25.84 19.97 2.00
N TYR A 637 25.09 19.61 0.95
CA TYR A 637 23.75 20.14 0.72
C TYR A 637 22.77 19.79 1.85
N VAL A 638 22.83 18.57 2.38
CA VAL A 638 21.92 18.14 3.44
C VAL A 638 22.26 18.80 4.79
N LEU A 639 23.54 19.03 5.09
CA LEU A 639 23.94 19.80 6.28
C LEU A 639 23.48 21.27 6.19
N GLU A 640 23.67 21.90 5.03
CA GLU A 640 23.17 23.27 4.77
C GLU A 640 21.64 23.34 4.92
N ALA A 641 20.92 22.33 4.41
CA ALA A 641 19.46 22.24 4.56
C ALA A 641 19.04 22.06 6.02
N LEU A 642 19.68 21.14 6.75
CA LEU A 642 19.38 20.87 8.16
C LEU A 642 19.53 22.13 9.03
N GLU A 643 20.63 22.88 8.85
CA GLU A 643 20.85 24.13 9.57
C GLU A 643 19.73 25.15 9.31
N MET A 644 19.33 25.32 8.05
CA MET A 644 18.25 26.25 7.67
C MET A 644 16.88 25.80 8.21
N LEU A 645 16.60 24.50 8.24
CA LEU A 645 15.35 23.95 8.81
C LEU A 645 15.28 24.16 10.32
N GLU A 646 16.36 23.87 11.05
CA GLU A 646 16.43 24.09 12.49
C GLU A 646 16.24 25.58 12.85
N GLN A 647 16.87 26.48 12.09
CA GLN A 647 16.68 27.93 12.24
C GLN A 647 15.23 28.36 11.97
N ALA A 648 14.60 27.80 10.93
CA ALA A 648 13.20 28.10 10.60
C ALA A 648 12.25 27.66 11.72
N ILE A 649 12.46 26.47 12.30
CA ILE A 649 11.67 25.97 13.43
C ILE A 649 11.85 26.83 14.67
N GLN A 650 13.08 27.22 15.00
CA GLN A 650 13.35 28.11 16.14
C GLN A 650 12.70 29.48 15.96
N ALA A 651 12.78 30.06 14.76
CA ALA A 651 12.12 31.33 14.44
C ALA A 651 10.60 31.22 14.58
N ARG A 652 10.00 30.11 14.11
CA ARG A 652 8.57 29.82 14.27
C ARG A 652 8.15 29.70 15.74
N GLN A 653 8.95 29.01 16.57
CA GLN A 653 8.68 28.87 18.01
C GLN A 653 8.81 30.19 18.77
N ALA A 654 9.68 31.09 18.31
CA ALA A 654 9.86 32.42 18.89
C ALA A 654 8.77 33.43 18.47
N ALA A 655 8.02 33.13 17.40
CA ALA A 655 6.96 34.00 16.89
C ALA A 655 5.66 33.92 17.71
N SER A 656 4.95 35.04 17.87
CA SER A 656 3.64 35.09 18.54
C SER A 656 2.58 34.27 17.77
N PRO A 657 1.56 33.69 18.43
CA PRO A 657 0.53 32.86 17.77
C PRO A 657 -0.24 33.58 16.64
N GLU A 658 -0.28 34.92 16.62
CA GLU A 658 -0.84 35.71 15.51
C GLU A 658 -0.05 35.60 14.18
N TRP A 659 1.27 35.39 14.22
CA TRP A 659 2.08 35.08 13.02
C TRP A 659 1.61 33.77 12.39
N ALA A 660 1.40 32.74 13.23
CA ALA A 660 1.01 31.41 12.78
C ALA A 660 -0.38 31.36 12.12
N ALA A 661 -1.23 32.35 12.40
CA ALA A 661 -2.59 32.43 11.86
C ALA A 661 -2.66 33.07 10.46
N SER A 662 -1.69 33.90 10.04
CA SER A 662 -1.68 34.53 8.71
C SER A 662 -0.27 35.03 8.34
N PRO A 663 0.49 34.30 7.50
CA PRO A 663 1.78 34.78 7.01
C PRO A 663 1.61 36.06 6.16
N PRO A 664 2.59 36.98 6.15
CA PRO A 664 2.48 38.24 5.40
C PRO A 664 2.41 37.97 3.88
N GLY A 665 1.34 38.41 3.24
CA GLY A 665 1.04 38.17 1.82
C GLY A 665 -0.30 37.48 1.57
N PHE A 666 -0.94 36.95 2.62
CA PHE A 666 -2.31 36.45 2.60
C PHE A 666 -3.30 37.60 2.38
N VAL A 667 -3.74 37.82 1.13
CA VAL A 667 -4.91 38.66 0.86
C VAL A 667 -6.14 37.75 0.99
N ASP A 668 -7.00 38.08 1.95
CA ASP A 668 -8.27 37.41 2.32
C ASP A 668 -8.17 36.03 3.00
N ALA A 669 -7.74 36.04 4.27
CA ALA A 669 -7.87 34.90 5.21
C ALA A 669 -9.33 34.57 5.62
N ALA A 670 -10.33 35.35 5.19
CA ALA A 670 -11.70 35.30 5.73
C ALA A 670 -12.78 34.84 4.74
N GLY A 671 -12.40 34.13 3.67
CA GLY A 671 -13.35 33.51 2.73
C GLY A 671 -13.68 32.04 3.07
N PRO A 672 -14.86 31.52 2.71
CA PRO A 672 -15.31 30.15 3.02
C PRO A 672 -14.53 29.01 2.31
N HIS A 673 -13.45 29.31 1.59
CA HIS A 673 -12.73 28.41 0.65
C HIS A 673 -11.23 28.24 0.99
N ASN A 674 -10.85 28.31 2.26
CA ASN A 674 -9.45 28.45 2.65
C ASN A 674 -8.86 27.14 3.22
N PHE A 675 -8.18 26.36 2.37
CA PHE A 675 -7.26 25.31 2.83
C PHE A 675 -5.82 25.70 2.46
N GLN A 676 -4.89 25.43 3.37
CA GLN A 676 -3.46 25.63 3.11
C GLN A 676 -2.90 24.41 2.36
N THR A 677 -2.20 24.66 1.26
CA THR A 677 -1.51 23.62 0.47
C THR A 677 -0.24 23.13 1.17
N ARG A 678 0.31 21.99 0.74
CA ARG A 678 1.56 21.47 1.31
C ARG A 678 2.73 22.44 1.10
N THR A 679 2.89 23.02 -0.09
CA THR A 679 4.01 23.96 -0.34
C THR A 679 3.91 25.22 0.52
N GLU A 680 2.69 25.72 0.78
CA GLU A 680 2.46 26.84 1.68
C GLU A 680 2.80 26.50 3.14
N ARG A 681 2.62 25.25 3.58
CA ARG A 681 3.03 24.78 4.93
C ARG A 681 4.55 24.66 5.05
N GLU A 682 5.21 24.13 4.03
CA GLU A 682 6.66 23.89 4.05
C GLU A 682 7.47 25.19 4.10
N ILE A 683 6.95 26.29 3.54
CA ILE A 683 7.56 27.63 3.71
C ILE A 683 7.69 28.02 5.18
N LEU A 684 6.78 27.54 6.05
CA LEU A 684 6.77 27.85 7.47
C LEU A 684 7.74 26.96 8.29
N GLY A 685 8.36 25.96 7.67
CA GLY A 685 9.22 24.99 8.33
C GLY A 685 8.44 23.84 8.95
N ASP A 686 8.59 22.66 8.36
CA ASP A 686 8.02 21.40 8.84
C ASP A 686 9.06 20.62 9.68
N PRO A 687 8.77 20.29 10.96
CA PRO A 687 9.62 19.43 11.78
C PRO A 687 9.94 18.07 11.13
N LEU A 688 9.08 17.57 10.24
CA LEU A 688 9.28 16.29 9.56
C LEU A 688 10.48 16.31 8.61
N ASP A 689 10.76 17.47 7.99
CA ASP A 689 11.90 17.62 7.08
C ASP A 689 13.24 17.58 7.82
N VAL A 690 13.29 17.94 9.10
CA VAL A 690 14.47 17.73 9.97
C VAL A 690 14.73 16.24 10.19
N GLY A 691 13.67 15.46 10.45
CA GLY A 691 13.76 14.00 10.56
C GLY A 691 14.31 13.37 9.27
N ARG A 692 13.79 13.78 8.12
CA ARG A 692 14.25 13.33 6.78
C ARG A 692 15.70 13.72 6.49
N ALA A 693 16.11 14.93 6.88
CA ALA A 693 17.50 15.37 6.75
C ALA A 693 18.45 14.49 7.58
N HIS A 694 18.08 14.17 8.82
CA HIS A 694 18.85 13.23 9.63
C HIS A 694 18.88 11.83 9.05
N GLU A 695 17.75 11.30 8.57
CA GLU A 695 17.73 9.99 7.90
C GLU A 695 18.72 9.95 6.72
N LEU A 696 18.67 10.96 5.85
CA LEU A 696 19.54 11.04 4.68
C LEU A 696 21.02 11.20 5.06
N LEU A 697 21.35 12.01 6.07
CA LEU A 697 22.71 12.08 6.61
C LEU A 697 23.18 10.74 7.17
N GLY A 698 22.27 9.99 7.80
CA GLY A 698 22.50 8.62 8.25
C GLY A 698 22.90 7.70 7.10
N LEU A 699 22.11 7.70 6.02
CA LEU A 699 22.39 6.92 4.81
C LEU A 699 23.73 7.32 4.15
N ILE A 700 23.98 8.61 3.98
CA ILE A 700 25.23 9.12 3.40
C ILE A 700 26.43 8.69 4.26
N ALA A 701 26.32 8.83 5.58
CA ALA A 701 27.36 8.42 6.53
C ALA A 701 27.63 6.90 6.45
N THR A 702 26.61 6.07 6.25
CA THR A 702 26.77 4.64 6.00
C THR A 702 27.55 4.37 4.72
N SER A 703 27.19 5.04 3.62
CA SER A 703 27.86 4.86 2.33
C SER A 703 29.35 5.20 2.34
N VAL A 704 29.76 6.19 3.15
CA VAL A 704 31.18 6.60 3.32
C VAL A 704 31.90 5.90 4.48
N GLY A 705 31.26 4.91 5.11
CA GLY A 705 31.87 4.12 6.19
C GLY A 705 32.06 4.87 7.51
N GLN A 706 31.21 5.85 7.82
CA GLN A 706 31.15 6.59 9.09
C GLN A 706 29.99 6.06 9.97
N PHE A 707 30.00 4.77 10.29
CA PHE A 707 28.85 4.08 10.88
C PHE A 707 28.42 4.63 12.25
N THR A 708 29.35 5.11 13.07
CA THR A 708 29.01 5.71 14.37
C THR A 708 28.26 7.04 14.22
N GLU A 709 28.61 7.86 13.23
CA GLU A 709 27.83 9.06 12.91
C GLU A 709 26.50 8.71 12.24
N ALA A 710 26.49 7.67 11.40
CA ALA A 710 25.26 7.18 10.78
C ALA A 710 24.21 6.80 11.84
N LEU A 711 24.60 6.01 12.84
CA LEU A 711 23.72 5.63 13.95
C LEU A 711 23.21 6.84 14.73
N LYS A 712 24.05 7.84 15.02
CA LYS A 712 23.60 9.07 15.72
C LYS A 712 22.48 9.77 14.96
N HIS A 713 22.65 9.95 13.65
CA HIS A 713 21.65 10.60 12.81
C HIS A 713 20.38 9.76 12.69
N LEU A 714 20.49 8.45 12.46
CA LEU A 714 19.34 7.56 12.38
C LEU A 714 18.56 7.48 13.70
N TYR A 715 19.22 7.46 14.86
CA TYR A 715 18.54 7.55 16.16
C TYR A 715 17.82 8.87 16.36
N ARG A 716 18.39 9.98 15.88
CA ARG A 716 17.74 11.29 15.94
C ARG A 716 16.51 11.35 15.04
N ALA A 717 16.60 10.80 13.82
CA ALA A 717 15.46 10.67 12.91
C ALA A 717 14.36 9.79 13.53
N LEU A 718 14.71 8.63 14.08
CA LEU A 718 13.76 7.74 14.75
C LEU A 718 13.03 8.44 15.89
N ALA A 719 13.76 9.19 16.75
CA ALA A 719 13.15 9.93 17.85
C ALA A 719 12.18 11.01 17.36
N ILE A 720 12.49 11.72 16.27
CA ILE A 720 11.58 12.72 15.68
C ILE A 720 10.32 12.04 15.12
N PHE A 721 10.49 10.91 14.41
CA PHE A 721 9.37 10.18 13.82
C PHE A 721 8.49 9.50 14.89
N GLU A 722 9.07 8.99 15.97
CA GLU A 722 8.34 8.47 17.14
C GLU A 722 7.52 9.58 17.84
N GLN A 723 8.09 10.79 17.96
CA GLN A 723 7.38 11.93 18.55
C GLN A 723 6.14 12.37 17.76
N HIS A 724 6.13 12.15 16.45
CA HIS A 724 5.04 12.55 15.55
C HIS A 724 4.20 11.37 15.05
N ASP A 725 4.38 10.17 15.60
CA ASP A 725 3.67 8.94 15.25
C ASP A 725 3.71 8.61 13.73
N LEU A 726 4.89 8.77 13.12
CA LEU A 726 5.11 8.50 11.70
C LEU A 726 5.55 7.06 11.45
N VAL A 727 4.59 6.14 11.50
CA VAL A 727 4.82 4.69 11.41
C VAL A 727 5.57 4.29 10.12
N ILE A 728 5.24 4.91 8.98
CA ILE A 728 5.93 4.63 7.71
C ILE A 728 7.42 4.98 7.78
N GLU A 729 7.75 6.19 8.26
CA GLU A 729 9.14 6.65 8.34
C GLU A 729 9.91 5.90 9.45
N MET A 730 9.26 5.55 10.56
CA MET A 730 9.83 4.69 11.61
C MET A 730 10.24 3.32 11.06
N ALA A 731 9.39 2.70 10.24
CA ALA A 731 9.68 1.39 9.63
C ALA A 731 10.91 1.46 8.71
N LYS A 732 11.04 2.53 7.91
CA LYS A 732 12.22 2.76 7.06
C LYS A 732 13.49 2.96 7.88
N VAL A 733 13.46 3.86 8.87
CA VAL A 733 14.63 4.15 9.73
C VAL A 733 15.05 2.91 10.53
N CYS A 734 14.10 2.11 11.02
CA CYS A 734 14.42 0.83 11.68
C CYS A 734 15.10 -0.14 10.72
N SER A 735 14.68 -0.22 9.45
CA SER A 735 15.38 -1.05 8.45
C SER A 735 16.82 -0.56 8.22
N ASN A 736 17.01 0.76 8.12
CA ASN A 736 18.33 1.39 7.95
C ASN A 736 19.24 1.17 9.18
N LEU A 737 18.74 1.37 10.40
CA LEU A 737 19.46 1.05 11.65
C LEU A 737 19.89 -0.41 11.68
N GLY A 738 18.98 -1.31 11.30
CA GLY A 738 19.23 -2.74 11.17
C GLY A 738 20.39 -3.05 10.24
N ALA A 739 20.40 -2.45 9.05
CA ALA A 739 21.47 -2.60 8.07
C ALA A 739 22.82 -2.07 8.58
N VAL A 740 22.86 -0.91 9.25
CA VAL A 740 24.10 -0.36 9.81
C VAL A 740 24.66 -1.26 10.92
N HIS A 741 23.81 -1.71 11.84
CA HIS A 741 24.22 -2.65 12.88
C HIS A 741 24.71 -3.98 12.28
N ALA A 742 24.10 -4.45 11.18
CA ALA A 742 24.56 -5.62 10.44
C ALA A 742 25.97 -5.43 9.87
N ILE A 743 26.27 -4.25 9.29
CA ILE A 743 27.60 -3.91 8.77
C ILE A 743 28.64 -3.89 9.89
N LYS A 744 28.32 -3.29 11.04
CA LYS A 744 29.15 -3.29 12.25
C LYS A 744 29.29 -4.65 12.93
N SER A 745 28.58 -5.67 12.46
CA SER A 745 28.55 -7.03 13.05
C SER A 745 27.94 -7.07 14.46
N GLU A 746 27.01 -6.16 14.75
CA GLU A 746 26.24 -6.06 16.00
C GLU A 746 24.90 -6.80 15.85
N ASN A 747 24.97 -8.12 15.64
CA ASN A 747 23.85 -8.95 15.17
C ASN A 747 22.58 -8.83 16.03
N ALA A 748 22.68 -8.74 17.35
CA ALA A 748 21.51 -8.66 18.24
C ALA A 748 20.67 -7.39 17.98
N MET A 749 21.35 -6.25 17.82
CA MET A 749 20.70 -4.98 17.50
C MET A 749 20.16 -4.98 16.08
N ALA A 750 20.91 -5.56 15.13
CA ALA A 750 20.47 -5.71 13.75
C ALA A 750 19.13 -6.46 13.65
N TYR A 751 19.04 -7.65 14.27
CA TYR A 751 17.79 -8.42 14.31
C TYR A 751 16.65 -7.65 14.99
N THR A 752 16.93 -6.96 16.10
CA THR A 752 15.91 -6.19 16.83
C THR A 752 15.26 -5.13 15.95
N TYR A 753 16.06 -4.31 15.25
CA TYR A 753 15.52 -3.25 14.40
C TYR A 753 14.93 -3.77 13.08
N ILE A 754 15.51 -4.80 12.47
CA ILE A 754 14.96 -5.41 11.25
C ILE A 754 13.59 -6.05 11.56
N HIS A 755 13.43 -6.76 12.67
CA HIS A 755 12.13 -7.32 13.07
C HIS A 755 11.11 -6.22 13.41
N ARG A 756 11.53 -5.16 14.12
CA ARG A 756 10.66 -3.99 14.36
C ARG A 756 10.18 -3.36 13.06
N SER A 757 11.08 -3.19 12.08
CA SER A 757 10.73 -2.69 10.75
C SER A 757 9.72 -3.60 10.04
N LEU A 758 9.95 -4.92 10.08
CA LEU A 758 9.08 -5.90 9.41
C LEU A 758 7.67 -5.89 10.03
N GLU A 759 7.59 -5.88 11.36
CA GLU A 759 6.31 -5.82 12.07
C GLU A 759 5.52 -4.57 11.69
N LEU A 760 6.15 -3.39 11.72
CA LEU A 760 5.50 -2.15 11.30
C LEU A 760 5.08 -2.21 9.83
N ALA A 761 5.95 -2.68 8.94
CA ALA A 761 5.67 -2.76 7.51
C ALA A 761 4.55 -3.75 7.16
N GLU A 762 4.51 -4.91 7.82
CA GLU A 762 3.45 -5.92 7.67
C GLU A 762 2.11 -5.40 8.21
N ARG A 763 2.11 -4.69 9.36
CA ARG A 763 0.91 -4.01 9.88
C ARG A 763 0.30 -2.99 8.92
N MET A 764 1.14 -2.34 8.11
CA MET A 764 0.70 -1.35 7.12
C MET A 764 0.42 -1.95 5.74
N SER A 765 0.69 -3.24 5.54
CA SER A 765 0.75 -3.86 4.20
C SER A 765 1.66 -3.08 3.21
N ASN A 766 2.72 -2.43 3.71
CA ASN A 766 3.62 -1.61 2.90
C ASN A 766 4.66 -2.48 2.17
N LEU A 767 4.31 -2.90 0.94
CA LEU A 767 5.10 -3.83 0.14
C LEU A 767 6.55 -3.38 -0.10
N PRO A 768 6.85 -2.10 -0.48
CA PRO A 768 8.23 -1.66 -0.64
C PRO A 768 9.10 -1.85 0.61
N ILE A 769 8.61 -1.49 1.79
CA ILE A 769 9.37 -1.66 3.04
C ILE A 769 9.50 -3.14 3.41
N ILE A 770 8.46 -3.95 3.19
CA ILE A 770 8.54 -5.42 3.39
C ILE A 770 9.64 -6.01 2.50
N ALA A 771 9.73 -5.60 1.23
CA ALA A 771 10.80 -6.06 0.33
C ALA A 771 12.19 -5.67 0.86
N LEU A 772 12.37 -4.41 1.26
CA LEU A 772 13.63 -3.93 1.84
C LEU A 772 14.05 -4.76 3.07
N THR A 773 13.12 -4.91 4.03
CA THR A 773 13.41 -5.55 5.31
C THR A 773 13.61 -7.06 5.20
N THR A 774 12.86 -7.74 4.31
CA THR A 774 13.11 -9.16 4.01
C THR A 774 14.44 -9.37 3.29
N GLY A 775 14.86 -8.44 2.44
CA GLY A 775 16.20 -8.40 1.89
C GLY A 775 17.28 -8.35 2.98
N ASN A 776 17.14 -7.44 3.95
CA ASN A 776 18.08 -7.30 5.07
C ASN A 776 18.13 -8.56 5.97
N LEU A 777 17.00 -9.25 6.17
CA LEU A 777 16.98 -10.57 6.82
C LEU A 777 17.75 -11.63 6.02
N GLY A 778 17.66 -11.59 4.68
CA GLY A 778 18.46 -12.44 3.80
C GLY A 778 19.96 -12.23 3.97
N GLU A 779 20.39 -10.96 4.03
CA GLU A 779 21.79 -10.61 4.28
C GLU A 779 22.27 -11.07 5.66
N MET A 780 21.44 -10.96 6.69
CA MET A 780 21.75 -11.48 8.03
C MET A 780 21.86 -13.00 8.07
N ALA A 781 20.96 -13.70 7.38
CA ALA A 781 21.04 -15.15 7.22
C ALA A 781 22.33 -15.57 6.48
N ALA A 782 22.68 -14.87 5.39
CA ALA A 782 23.91 -15.12 4.65
C ALA A 782 25.17 -14.91 5.52
N ARG A 783 25.22 -13.81 6.29
CA ARG A 783 26.35 -13.51 7.21
C ARG A 783 26.51 -14.53 8.33
N SER A 784 25.40 -15.06 8.85
CA SER A 784 25.43 -16.12 9.87
C SER A 784 25.70 -17.52 9.31
N GLY A 785 25.71 -17.67 7.98
CA GLY A 785 25.96 -18.94 7.28
C GLY A 785 24.71 -19.83 7.09
N ASP A 786 23.50 -19.31 7.32
CA ASP A 786 22.25 -20.01 7.02
C ASP A 786 21.82 -19.74 5.57
N LEU A 787 22.53 -20.38 4.62
CA LEU A 787 22.40 -20.09 3.19
C LEU A 787 21.01 -20.41 2.62
N LEU A 788 20.33 -21.43 3.15
CA LEU A 788 18.99 -21.81 2.69
C LEU A 788 17.96 -20.74 3.08
N LYS A 789 18.01 -20.25 4.33
CA LYS A 789 17.14 -19.13 4.74
C LYS A 789 17.47 -17.85 3.99
N ALA A 790 18.75 -17.60 3.71
CA ALA A 790 19.15 -16.43 2.92
C ALA A 790 18.47 -16.45 1.53
N GLU A 791 18.51 -17.59 0.84
CA GLU A 791 17.83 -17.77 -0.45
C GLU A 791 16.31 -17.56 -0.36
N GLU A 792 15.66 -18.11 0.66
CA GLU A 792 14.23 -17.94 0.91
C GLU A 792 13.86 -16.45 1.06
N TRP A 793 14.58 -15.74 1.92
CA TRP A 793 14.35 -14.31 2.18
C TRP A 793 14.61 -13.45 0.94
N PHE A 794 15.71 -13.68 0.22
CA PHE A 794 16.00 -12.93 -1.00
C PHE A 794 14.96 -13.18 -2.10
N ARG A 795 14.45 -14.42 -2.24
CA ARG A 795 13.36 -14.71 -3.19
C ARG A 795 12.06 -14.02 -2.81
N ARG A 796 11.71 -14.00 -1.52
CA ARG A 796 10.53 -13.25 -1.02
C ARG A 796 10.67 -11.76 -1.34
N SER A 797 11.82 -11.17 -1.04
CA SER A 797 12.14 -9.77 -1.35
C SER A 797 12.04 -9.46 -2.85
N LEU A 798 12.62 -10.33 -3.70
CA LEU A 798 12.60 -10.15 -5.15
C LEU A 798 11.18 -10.23 -5.72
N ALA A 799 10.38 -11.21 -5.28
CA ALA A 799 9.00 -11.36 -5.72
C ALA A 799 8.12 -10.13 -5.39
N ILE A 800 8.36 -9.48 -4.25
CA ILE A 800 7.64 -8.27 -3.86
C ILE A 800 8.12 -7.07 -4.70
N SER A 801 9.44 -6.88 -4.83
CA SER A 801 10.01 -5.78 -5.61
C SER A 801 9.74 -5.85 -7.11
N GLU A 802 9.53 -7.04 -7.68
CA GLU A 802 9.06 -7.22 -9.06
C GLU A 802 7.60 -6.76 -9.21
N ARG A 803 6.74 -6.98 -8.21
CA ARG A 803 5.35 -6.50 -8.21
C ARG A 803 5.27 -4.98 -8.08
N THR A 804 6.16 -4.36 -7.32
CA THR A 804 6.20 -2.90 -7.11
C THR A 804 7.13 -2.16 -8.09
N ASN A 805 7.81 -2.87 -9.00
CA ASN A 805 8.74 -2.32 -9.99
C ASN A 805 9.93 -1.52 -9.40
N GLU A 806 10.42 -1.92 -8.23
CA GLU A 806 11.55 -1.29 -7.51
C GLU A 806 12.90 -1.77 -8.06
N ARG A 807 13.37 -1.18 -9.16
CA ARG A 807 14.53 -1.67 -9.93
C ARG A 807 15.86 -1.64 -9.16
N GLU A 808 16.08 -0.63 -8.32
CA GLU A 808 17.31 -0.55 -7.52
C GLU A 808 17.39 -1.71 -6.52
N HIS A 809 16.29 -1.96 -5.81
CA HIS A 809 16.19 -3.07 -4.86
C HIS A 809 16.28 -4.43 -5.54
N GLN A 810 15.66 -4.59 -6.72
CA GLN A 810 15.81 -5.81 -7.55
C GLN A 810 17.27 -6.07 -7.89
N CYS A 811 18.04 -5.04 -8.27
CA CYS A 811 19.45 -5.19 -8.61
C CYS A 811 20.27 -5.69 -7.41
N TRP A 812 20.14 -5.02 -6.26
CA TRP A 812 20.83 -5.40 -5.03
C TRP A 812 20.45 -6.84 -4.59
N CYS A 813 19.15 -7.19 -4.57
CA CYS A 813 18.69 -8.52 -4.21
C CYS A 813 19.24 -9.62 -5.15
N ASN A 814 19.32 -9.35 -6.45
CA ASN A 814 19.89 -10.31 -7.41
C ASN A 814 21.38 -10.55 -7.16
N ILE A 815 22.13 -9.52 -6.76
CA ILE A 815 23.55 -9.65 -6.39
C ILE A 815 23.69 -10.51 -5.14
N ALA A 816 22.97 -10.15 -4.07
CA ALA A 816 23.06 -10.85 -2.79
C ALA A 816 22.60 -12.32 -2.89
N LEU A 817 21.51 -12.58 -3.62
CA LEU A 817 21.05 -13.93 -3.92
C LEU A 817 22.10 -14.72 -4.72
N ALA A 818 22.75 -14.09 -5.71
CA ALA A 818 23.76 -14.77 -6.50
C ALA A 818 24.98 -15.20 -5.66
N ILE A 819 25.40 -14.38 -4.69
CA ILE A 819 26.47 -14.73 -3.75
C ILE A 819 26.05 -15.91 -2.87
N ALA A 820 24.83 -15.89 -2.32
CA ALA A 820 24.32 -17.01 -1.52
C ALA A 820 24.23 -18.32 -2.35
N LEU A 821 23.71 -18.25 -3.58
CA LEU A 821 23.62 -19.40 -4.48
C LEU A 821 25.01 -19.92 -4.89
N GLN A 822 25.98 -19.04 -5.05
CA GLN A 822 27.37 -19.42 -5.29
C GLN A 822 27.92 -20.22 -4.11
N ASP A 823 27.75 -19.74 -2.87
CA ASP A 823 28.21 -20.42 -1.67
C ASP A 823 27.53 -21.80 -1.50
N GLN A 824 26.26 -21.93 -1.90
CA GLN A 824 25.56 -23.22 -1.95
C GLN A 824 26.04 -24.18 -3.07
N GLY A 825 26.85 -23.71 -4.01
CA GLY A 825 27.30 -24.48 -5.18
C GLY A 825 26.42 -24.37 -6.43
N ASN A 826 25.33 -23.59 -6.41
CA ASN A 826 24.48 -23.34 -7.57
C ASN A 826 25.05 -22.21 -8.46
N LEU A 827 26.15 -22.53 -9.15
CA LEU A 827 26.84 -21.57 -10.02
C LEU A 827 25.98 -21.09 -11.21
N GLN A 828 25.07 -21.91 -11.72
CA GLN A 828 24.18 -21.49 -12.81
C GLN A 828 23.20 -20.42 -12.35
N GLY A 829 22.58 -20.60 -11.17
CA GLY A 829 21.72 -19.60 -10.55
C GLY A 829 22.48 -18.31 -10.25
N ALA A 830 23.71 -18.41 -9.76
CA ALA A 830 24.57 -17.24 -9.51
C ALA A 830 24.88 -16.44 -10.80
N VAL A 831 25.22 -17.12 -11.91
CA VAL A 831 25.44 -16.47 -13.22
C VAL A 831 24.19 -15.71 -13.68
N GLU A 832 23.02 -16.33 -13.55
CA GLU A 832 21.77 -15.73 -14.00
C GLU A 832 21.38 -14.51 -13.14
N GLY A 833 21.53 -14.59 -11.81
CA GLY A 833 21.32 -13.46 -10.91
C GLY A 833 22.24 -12.27 -11.23
N ILE A 834 23.54 -12.51 -11.39
CA ILE A 834 24.51 -11.46 -11.75
C ILE A 834 24.20 -10.85 -13.13
N ARG A 835 23.76 -11.66 -14.10
CA ARG A 835 23.38 -11.16 -15.43
C ARG A 835 22.17 -10.23 -15.34
N ARG A 836 21.14 -10.61 -14.56
CA ARG A 836 19.95 -9.77 -14.32
C ARG A 836 20.33 -8.48 -13.63
N ALA A 837 21.11 -8.55 -12.56
CA ALA A 837 21.61 -7.36 -11.86
C ALA A 837 22.37 -6.41 -12.80
N LEU A 838 23.31 -6.92 -13.61
CA LEU A 838 24.04 -6.11 -14.59
C LEU A 838 23.15 -5.48 -15.66
N ALA A 839 22.10 -6.19 -16.11
CA ALA A 839 21.16 -5.66 -17.08
C ALA A 839 20.35 -4.49 -16.49
N ILE A 840 19.84 -4.66 -15.27
CA ILE A 840 19.09 -3.63 -14.55
C ILE A 840 20.00 -2.43 -14.24
N ALA A 841 21.19 -2.66 -13.67
CA ALA A 841 22.15 -1.61 -13.32
C ALA A 841 22.57 -0.75 -14.52
N ARG A 842 22.78 -1.37 -15.69
CA ARG A 842 23.11 -0.65 -16.93
C ARG A 842 21.94 0.14 -17.48
N ALA A 843 20.72 -0.40 -17.39
CA ALA A 843 19.50 0.31 -17.79
C ALA A 843 19.28 1.57 -16.93
N MET A 844 19.58 1.48 -15.63
CA MET A 844 19.52 2.62 -14.70
C MET A 844 20.74 3.57 -14.77
N LYS A 845 21.81 3.19 -15.50
CA LYS A 845 23.10 3.91 -15.53
C LYS A 845 23.70 4.18 -14.13
N SER A 846 23.45 3.30 -13.16
CA SER A 846 23.91 3.47 -11.77
C SER A 846 25.31 2.89 -11.57
N ALA A 847 26.31 3.76 -11.32
CA ALA A 847 27.70 3.36 -11.11
C ALA A 847 27.87 2.44 -9.88
N ARG A 848 27.20 2.77 -8.76
CA ARG A 848 27.14 1.96 -7.54
C ARG A 848 26.69 0.52 -7.83
N ASN A 849 25.54 0.37 -8.48
CA ASN A 849 24.97 -0.95 -8.80
C ASN A 849 25.81 -1.73 -9.83
N ILE A 850 26.38 -1.03 -10.81
CA ILE A 850 27.33 -1.64 -11.76
C ILE A 850 28.57 -2.15 -10.99
N GLY A 851 29.11 -1.36 -10.06
CA GLY A 851 30.24 -1.72 -9.21
C GLY A 851 29.99 -3.00 -8.42
N GLY A 852 28.90 -3.04 -7.65
CA GLY A 852 28.51 -4.22 -6.86
C GLY A 852 28.36 -5.47 -7.72
N ALA A 853 27.68 -5.37 -8.87
CA ALA A 853 27.52 -6.50 -9.78
C ALA A 853 28.84 -6.97 -10.43
N LEU A 854 29.79 -6.06 -10.68
CA LEU A 854 31.12 -6.41 -11.18
C LEU A 854 31.99 -7.07 -10.11
N ILE A 855 31.86 -6.67 -8.84
CA ILE A 855 32.53 -7.34 -7.70
C ILE A 855 32.04 -8.79 -7.60
N ALA A 856 30.71 -9.00 -7.57
CA ALA A 856 30.13 -10.35 -7.56
C ALA A 856 30.54 -11.19 -8.78
N LEU A 857 30.63 -10.58 -9.97
CA LEU A 857 31.11 -11.27 -11.18
C LEU A 857 32.60 -11.66 -11.07
N ALA A 858 33.43 -10.82 -10.45
CA ALA A 858 34.84 -11.14 -10.23
C ALA A 858 34.96 -12.29 -9.24
N ASP A 859 34.18 -12.27 -8.15
CA ASP A 859 34.18 -13.32 -7.14
C ASP A 859 33.74 -14.68 -7.72
N LEU A 860 32.66 -14.70 -8.50
CA LEU A 860 32.22 -15.90 -9.21
C LEU A 860 33.30 -16.49 -10.12
N ARG A 861 34.09 -15.64 -10.79
CA ARG A 861 35.22 -16.11 -11.62
C ARG A 861 36.36 -16.67 -10.82
N VAL A 862 36.62 -16.12 -9.62
CA VAL A 862 37.59 -16.68 -8.67
C VAL A 862 37.13 -18.07 -8.24
N THR A 863 35.85 -18.22 -7.85
CA THR A 863 35.26 -19.51 -7.48
C THR A 863 35.34 -20.53 -8.62
N GLN A 864 35.01 -20.13 -9.85
CA GLN A 864 35.18 -20.98 -11.04
C GLN A 864 36.63 -21.36 -11.30
N ALA A 865 37.59 -20.46 -11.05
CA ALA A 865 39.01 -20.74 -11.20
C ALA A 865 39.51 -21.77 -10.18
N ILE A 866 39.07 -21.63 -8.92
CA ILE A 866 39.36 -22.59 -7.84
C ILE A 866 38.82 -23.98 -8.21
N ILE A 867 37.57 -24.09 -8.66
CA ILE A 867 36.97 -25.37 -9.07
C ILE A 867 37.72 -25.97 -10.28
N ALA A 868 38.10 -25.15 -11.26
CA ALA A 868 38.84 -25.61 -12.43
C ALA A 868 40.24 -26.14 -12.08
N ALA A 869 40.91 -25.52 -11.09
CA ALA A 869 42.20 -26.01 -10.59
C ALA A 869 42.07 -27.37 -9.90
N LYS A 870 40.97 -27.61 -9.16
CA LYS A 870 40.69 -28.88 -8.46
C LYS A 870 40.53 -30.09 -9.38
N LEU A 871 39.78 -29.94 -10.48
CA LEU A 871 39.54 -31.02 -11.46
C LEU A 871 40.82 -31.55 -12.14
N GLN A 872 41.97 -30.90 -11.93
CA GLN A 872 43.22 -31.18 -12.65
C GLN A 872 44.34 -31.71 -11.74
N GLY A 873 44.07 -31.96 -10.45
CA GLY A 873 44.94 -32.76 -9.55
C GLY A 873 46.27 -32.12 -9.17
N ASN A 874 46.47 -30.81 -9.34
CA ASN A 874 47.71 -30.15 -8.90
C ASN A 874 47.50 -28.65 -8.63
N MET A 875 47.72 -28.22 -7.38
CA MET A 875 47.83 -26.81 -6.97
C MET A 875 49.12 -26.13 -7.49
N ARG A 876 50.01 -26.90 -8.15
CA ARG A 876 51.14 -26.36 -8.92
C ARG A 876 50.84 -26.44 -10.41
N ILE A 877 50.44 -25.28 -10.93
CA ILE A 877 50.12 -24.98 -12.32
C ILE A 877 51.19 -25.54 -13.29
N THR A 878 50.87 -26.56 -14.09
CA THR A 878 51.73 -27.06 -15.19
C THR A 878 51.20 -26.64 -16.58
N HIS A 879 52.12 -26.48 -17.53
CA HIS A 879 52.10 -25.55 -18.67
C HIS A 879 50.96 -25.61 -19.72
N HIS A 880 50.02 -26.55 -19.68
CA HIS A 880 48.88 -26.57 -20.63
C HIS A 880 47.50 -26.46 -19.96
N SER A 881 47.36 -26.98 -18.74
CA SER A 881 46.16 -26.88 -17.90
C SER A 881 46.08 -25.55 -17.13
N ALA A 882 47.25 -24.93 -16.91
CA ALA A 882 47.46 -23.54 -16.47
C ALA A 882 46.61 -22.48 -17.16
N SER A 883 46.27 -22.66 -18.45
CA SER A 883 45.77 -21.55 -19.27
C SER A 883 44.33 -21.13 -18.98
N ALA A 884 43.49 -22.00 -18.41
CA ALA A 884 42.07 -21.72 -18.16
C ALA A 884 41.85 -21.05 -16.80
N CYS A 885 42.42 -21.61 -15.72
CA CYS A 885 42.39 -21.02 -14.38
C CYS A 885 43.04 -19.63 -14.36
N THR A 886 44.28 -19.51 -14.88
CA THR A 886 44.97 -18.21 -14.97
C THR A 886 44.18 -17.21 -15.82
N ARG A 887 43.50 -17.64 -16.88
CA ARG A 887 42.63 -16.76 -17.70
C ARG A 887 41.42 -16.25 -16.92
N LEU A 888 40.77 -17.10 -16.13
CA LEU A 888 39.65 -16.69 -15.27
C LEU A 888 40.12 -15.69 -14.20
N LEU A 889 41.25 -15.96 -13.53
CA LEU A 889 41.85 -15.05 -12.54
C LEU A 889 42.28 -13.71 -13.15
N LEU A 890 42.90 -13.70 -14.34
CA LEU A 890 43.24 -12.46 -15.03
C LEU A 890 41.99 -11.65 -15.43
N ARG A 891 40.91 -12.33 -15.84
CA ARG A 891 39.62 -11.67 -16.12
C ARG A 891 38.97 -11.14 -14.85
N ALA A 892 39.03 -11.89 -13.74
CA ALA A 892 38.57 -11.44 -12.44
C ALA A 892 39.35 -10.19 -12.00
N ARG A 893 40.68 -10.21 -12.09
CA ARG A 893 41.56 -9.06 -11.80
C ARG A 893 41.19 -7.82 -12.60
N SER A 894 41.04 -7.97 -13.93
CA SER A 894 40.64 -6.85 -14.79
C SER A 894 39.25 -6.31 -14.45
N THR A 895 38.33 -7.19 -14.02
CA THR A 895 36.96 -6.80 -13.66
C THR A 895 36.93 -6.07 -12.33
N ILE A 896 37.66 -6.56 -11.33
CA ILE A 896 37.69 -5.95 -9.99
C ILE A 896 38.44 -4.61 -10.01
N GLN A 897 39.55 -4.52 -10.75
CA GLN A 897 40.29 -3.26 -10.95
C GLN A 897 39.43 -2.19 -11.61
N ARG A 898 38.53 -2.58 -12.51
CA ARG A 898 37.54 -1.67 -13.08
C ARG A 898 36.42 -1.31 -12.12
N ALA A 899 36.04 -2.20 -11.21
CA ALA A 899 34.92 -1.98 -10.29
C ALA A 899 35.30 -1.02 -9.15
N ILE A 900 36.47 -1.22 -8.53
CA ILE A 900 36.93 -0.46 -7.35
C ILE A 900 37.21 1.02 -7.68
N VAL A 901 37.55 1.32 -8.93
CA VAL A 901 37.86 2.69 -9.39
C VAL A 901 36.63 3.46 -9.89
N LEU A 902 35.44 2.86 -9.85
CA LEU A 902 34.22 3.57 -10.19
C LEU A 902 33.90 4.58 -9.08
N ASP A 903 33.61 5.82 -9.49
CA ASP A 903 33.15 6.84 -8.56
C ASP A 903 31.79 6.45 -7.95
N GLY A 904 31.63 6.71 -6.65
CA GLY A 904 30.38 6.51 -5.93
C GLY A 904 30.10 5.09 -5.41
N LEU A 905 31.08 4.19 -5.43
CA LEU A 905 30.97 2.94 -4.66
C LEU A 905 31.00 3.22 -3.15
N GLU A 906 30.19 2.46 -2.42
CA GLU A 906 30.19 2.47 -0.96
C GLU A 906 31.51 1.91 -0.41
N THR A 907 31.94 2.43 0.73
CA THR A 907 33.20 2.05 1.36
C THR A 907 33.30 0.56 1.66
N GLU A 908 32.21 -0.08 2.10
CA GLU A 908 32.19 -1.53 2.34
C GLU A 908 32.49 -2.33 1.05
N LEU A 909 31.86 -1.97 -0.07
CA LEU A 909 32.09 -2.61 -1.37
C LEU A 909 33.50 -2.39 -1.91
N VAL A 910 34.06 -1.19 -1.72
CA VAL A 910 35.45 -0.89 -2.08
C VAL A 910 36.41 -1.78 -1.32
N VAL A 911 36.24 -1.88 0.01
CA VAL A 911 37.09 -2.71 0.88
C VAL A 911 36.93 -4.19 0.55
N GLU A 912 35.70 -4.68 0.34
CA GLU A 912 35.44 -6.04 -0.11
C GLU A 912 36.13 -6.35 -1.44
N GLY A 913 36.03 -5.44 -2.41
CA GLY A 913 36.71 -5.58 -3.68
C GLY A 913 38.23 -5.65 -3.54
N LYS A 914 38.83 -4.87 -2.64
CA LYS A 914 40.29 -4.92 -2.37
C LYS A 914 40.72 -6.23 -1.70
N VAL A 915 39.93 -6.78 -0.77
CA VAL A 915 40.16 -8.12 -0.21
C VAL A 915 40.15 -9.17 -1.34
N LEU A 916 39.18 -9.09 -2.24
CA LEU A 916 39.10 -9.99 -3.39
C LEU A 916 40.28 -9.82 -4.36
N LEU A 917 40.72 -8.58 -4.60
CA LEU A 917 41.91 -8.30 -5.42
C LEU A 917 43.18 -8.89 -4.80
N ALA A 918 43.37 -8.75 -3.49
CA ALA A 918 44.48 -9.37 -2.76
C ALA A 918 44.44 -10.90 -2.88
N ASN A 919 43.25 -11.50 -2.79
CA ASN A 919 43.06 -12.94 -3.00
C ASN A 919 43.41 -13.37 -4.44
N ILE A 920 43.05 -12.57 -5.44
CA ILE A 920 43.42 -12.83 -6.83
C ILE A 920 44.93 -12.77 -7.04
N TYR A 921 45.64 -11.82 -6.42
CA TYR A 921 47.11 -11.79 -6.48
C TYR A 921 47.74 -13.04 -5.84
N PHE A 922 47.22 -13.46 -4.69
CA PHE A 922 47.65 -14.69 -4.03
C PHE A 922 47.46 -15.92 -4.93
N LEU A 923 46.28 -16.09 -5.53
CA LEU A 923 45.98 -17.21 -6.44
C LEU A 923 46.78 -17.18 -7.75
N LEU A 924 47.25 -15.99 -8.18
CA LEU A 924 48.17 -15.85 -9.32
C LEU A 924 49.65 -16.09 -8.94
N GLY A 925 49.96 -16.27 -7.66
CA GLY A 925 51.32 -16.49 -7.14
C GLY A 925 52.13 -15.21 -6.89
N ASP A 926 51.53 -14.02 -7.02
CA ASP A 926 52.18 -12.74 -6.72
C ASP A 926 52.05 -12.42 -5.23
N LEU A 927 52.85 -13.12 -4.41
CA LEU A 927 52.77 -13.05 -2.96
C LEU A 927 53.13 -11.66 -2.40
N GLN A 928 53.99 -10.91 -3.09
CA GLN A 928 54.39 -9.57 -2.65
C GLN A 928 53.24 -8.58 -2.85
N ALA A 929 52.63 -8.56 -4.03
CA ALA A 929 51.46 -7.71 -4.28
C ALA A 929 50.28 -8.12 -3.38
N ALA A 930 50.06 -9.42 -3.19
CA ALA A 930 49.01 -9.94 -2.30
C ALA A 930 49.20 -9.46 -0.85
N ARG A 931 50.41 -9.58 -0.29
CA ARG A 931 50.71 -9.14 1.08
C ARG A 931 50.51 -7.64 1.25
N GLN A 932 51.02 -6.85 0.30
CA GLN A 932 50.92 -5.40 0.34
C GLN A 932 49.45 -4.94 0.29
N GLU A 933 48.66 -5.52 -0.60
CA GLU A 933 47.25 -5.17 -0.76
C GLU A 933 46.41 -5.63 0.45
N ALA A 934 46.65 -6.85 0.96
CA ALA A 934 45.96 -7.35 2.16
C ALA A 934 46.22 -6.47 3.39
N MET A 935 47.48 -6.06 3.62
CA MET A 935 47.82 -5.17 4.75
C MET A 935 47.16 -3.80 4.64
N ARG A 936 47.17 -3.18 3.44
CA ARG A 936 46.50 -1.90 3.22
C ARG A 936 45.00 -1.99 3.47
N THR A 937 44.37 -3.04 2.93
CA THR A 937 42.93 -3.29 3.10
C THR A 937 42.57 -3.52 4.56
N MET A 938 43.45 -4.20 5.32
CA MET A 938 43.27 -4.43 6.74
C MET A 938 43.29 -3.14 7.56
N GLU A 939 44.20 -2.21 7.24
CA GLU A 939 44.21 -0.88 7.87
C GLU A 939 42.95 -0.06 7.55
N GLU A 940 42.50 -0.09 6.29
CA GLU A 940 41.26 0.57 5.87
C GLU A 940 40.04 -0.02 6.57
N ALA A 941 39.93 -1.35 6.63
CA ALA A 941 38.85 -2.04 7.33
C ALA A 941 38.79 -1.67 8.82
N ARG A 942 39.96 -1.51 9.49
CA ARG A 942 40.02 -1.01 10.88
C ARG A 942 39.55 0.43 11.00
N ARG A 943 39.95 1.31 10.09
CA ARG A 943 39.55 2.74 10.11
C ARG A 943 38.04 2.92 9.98
N HIS A 944 37.38 2.06 9.21
CA HIS A 944 35.94 2.10 8.99
C HIS A 944 35.15 1.15 9.88
N GLU A 945 35.77 0.49 10.86
CA GLU A 945 35.07 -0.47 11.75
C GLU A 945 34.39 -1.65 11.00
N LEU A 946 34.96 -2.06 9.86
CA LEU A 946 34.46 -3.19 9.04
C LEU A 946 34.99 -4.54 9.55
N THR A 947 34.46 -5.00 10.67
CA THR A 947 34.91 -6.19 11.41
C THR A 947 35.01 -7.46 10.54
N ARG A 948 34.00 -7.71 9.69
CA ARG A 948 34.00 -8.87 8.78
C ARG A 948 35.16 -8.81 7.77
N MET A 949 35.39 -7.65 7.17
CA MET A 949 36.47 -7.48 6.18
C MET A 949 37.86 -7.55 6.82
N LEU A 950 37.98 -7.03 8.05
CA LEU A 950 39.19 -7.17 8.86
C LEU A 950 39.55 -8.64 9.11
N ALA A 951 38.59 -9.45 9.57
CA ALA A 951 38.80 -10.88 9.81
C ALA A 951 39.10 -11.67 8.52
N ARG A 952 38.41 -11.34 7.40
CA ARG A 952 38.73 -11.92 6.08
C ARG A 952 40.15 -11.56 5.62
N SER A 953 40.60 -10.34 5.89
CA SER A 953 41.97 -9.89 5.58
C SER A 953 43.02 -10.63 6.40
N TYR A 954 42.78 -10.84 7.70
CA TYR A 954 43.64 -11.68 8.55
C TYR A 954 43.76 -13.11 8.03
N ARG A 955 42.62 -13.74 7.70
CA ARG A 955 42.60 -15.09 7.11
C ARG A 955 43.44 -15.16 5.83
N LEU A 956 43.24 -14.20 4.91
CA LEU A 956 44.02 -14.13 3.68
C LEU A 956 45.52 -13.91 3.93
N LEU A 957 45.87 -13.03 4.87
CA LEU A 957 47.25 -12.79 5.27
C LEU A 957 47.91 -14.04 5.86
N GLY A 958 47.15 -14.83 6.63
CA GLY A 958 47.58 -16.15 7.12
C GLY A 958 48.00 -17.08 5.98
N HIS A 959 47.18 -17.20 4.94
CA HIS A 959 47.52 -17.98 3.74
C HIS A 959 48.77 -17.45 3.02
N ILE A 960 48.89 -16.12 2.87
CA ILE A 960 50.04 -15.50 2.20
C ILE A 960 51.35 -15.76 2.97
N LEU A 961 51.33 -15.60 4.30
CA LEU A 961 52.49 -15.82 5.16
C LEU A 961 52.89 -17.30 5.22
N ALA A 962 51.91 -18.21 5.25
CA ALA A 962 52.15 -19.65 5.16
C ALA A 962 52.89 -20.00 3.86
N ALA A 963 52.43 -19.47 2.71
CA ALA A 963 53.08 -19.66 1.42
C ALA A 963 54.50 -19.06 1.34
N GLN A 964 54.82 -18.08 2.20
CA GLN A 964 56.17 -17.50 2.35
C GLN A 964 57.05 -18.27 3.35
N GLY A 965 56.51 -19.28 4.05
CA GLY A 965 57.20 -20.05 5.09
C GLY A 965 57.23 -19.38 6.47
N GLU A 966 56.50 -18.27 6.66
CA GLU A 966 56.41 -17.53 7.94
C GLU A 966 55.30 -18.10 8.84
N TYR A 967 55.39 -19.40 9.18
CA TYR A 967 54.28 -20.15 9.79
C TYR A 967 53.83 -19.68 11.18
N GLU A 968 54.71 -19.07 11.98
CA GLU A 968 54.35 -18.55 13.30
C GLU A 968 53.44 -17.32 13.17
N GLN A 969 53.82 -16.37 12.31
CA GLN A 969 53.00 -15.20 12.01
C GLN A 969 51.71 -15.59 11.28
N ALA A 970 51.75 -16.61 10.41
CA ALA A 970 50.57 -17.15 9.76
C ALA A 970 49.55 -17.69 10.79
N GLY A 971 50.03 -18.46 11.77
CA GLY A 971 49.19 -18.98 12.87
C GLY A 971 48.53 -17.88 13.68
N ALA A 972 49.29 -16.84 14.06
CA ALA A 972 48.73 -15.68 14.76
C ALA A 972 47.62 -14.98 13.95
N CYS A 973 47.80 -14.83 12.63
CA CYS A 973 46.77 -14.25 11.77
C CYS A 973 45.49 -15.11 11.71
N PHE A 974 45.62 -16.43 11.64
CA PHE A 974 44.46 -17.33 11.67
C PHE A 974 43.75 -17.31 13.02
N GLU A 975 44.48 -17.28 14.13
CA GLU A 975 43.89 -17.20 15.48
C GLU A 975 43.10 -15.91 15.68
N GLU A 976 43.64 -14.77 15.25
CA GLU A 976 42.92 -13.48 15.24
C GLU A 976 41.64 -13.55 14.38
N ALA A 977 41.72 -14.12 13.16
CA ALA A 977 40.55 -14.27 12.31
C ALA A 977 39.48 -15.17 12.94
N LEU A 978 39.88 -16.31 13.51
CA LEU A 978 38.99 -17.27 14.17
C LEU A 978 38.29 -16.65 15.38
N GLN A 979 39.03 -15.88 16.20
CA GLN A 979 38.48 -15.19 17.36
C GLN A 979 37.39 -14.20 16.93
N ILE A 980 37.67 -13.33 15.96
CA ILE A 980 36.69 -12.35 15.46
C ILE A 980 35.45 -13.04 14.87
N PHE A 981 35.63 -14.06 14.02
CA PHE A 981 34.48 -14.75 13.43
C PHE A 981 33.63 -15.48 14.47
N ARG A 982 34.25 -16.02 15.53
CA ARG A 982 33.54 -16.67 16.65
C ARG A 982 32.74 -15.65 17.45
N ASP A 983 33.35 -14.54 17.84
CA ASP A 983 32.72 -13.50 18.67
C ASP A 983 31.52 -12.84 17.98
N HIS A 984 31.53 -12.77 16.64
CA HIS A 984 30.44 -12.20 15.83
C HIS A 984 29.57 -13.25 15.11
N ALA A 985 29.66 -14.53 15.49
CA ALA A 985 28.84 -15.62 14.95
C ALA A 985 28.84 -15.77 13.41
N MET A 986 29.96 -15.48 12.75
CA MET A 986 30.13 -15.60 11.29
C MET A 986 30.54 -17.02 10.90
N ARG A 987 29.61 -17.98 11.00
CA ARG A 987 29.91 -19.43 10.95
C ARG A 987 30.62 -19.88 9.68
N LEU A 988 30.16 -19.42 8.52
CA LEU A 988 30.74 -19.82 7.23
C LEU A 988 32.18 -19.30 7.07
N ASP A 989 32.40 -18.02 7.39
CA ASP A 989 33.74 -17.42 7.34
C ASP A 989 34.68 -18.01 8.42
N TYR A 990 34.17 -18.38 9.60
CA TYR A 990 34.90 -19.13 10.63
C TYR A 990 35.36 -20.51 10.12
N ALA A 991 34.49 -21.27 9.46
CA ALA A 991 34.85 -22.56 8.88
C ALA A 991 35.91 -22.43 7.77
N ARG A 992 35.83 -21.38 6.94
CA ARG A 992 36.87 -21.06 5.93
C ARG A 992 38.22 -20.73 6.58
N ALA A 993 38.23 -20.07 7.75
CA ALA A 993 39.45 -19.83 8.50
C ALA A 993 40.04 -21.11 9.12
N LEU A 994 39.19 -21.96 9.69
CA LEU A 994 39.60 -23.27 10.23
C LEU A 994 40.20 -24.16 9.16
N HIS A 995 39.56 -24.21 7.98
CA HIS A 995 40.05 -24.97 6.84
C HIS A 995 41.45 -24.50 6.44
N GLY A 996 41.63 -23.19 6.22
CA GLY A 996 42.93 -22.64 5.87
C GLY A 996 44.02 -22.84 6.92
N TYR A 997 43.68 -22.73 8.20
CA TYR A 997 44.63 -22.96 9.28
C TYR A 997 44.99 -24.44 9.39
N GLY A 998 44.00 -25.33 9.25
CA GLY A 998 44.18 -26.78 9.24
C GLY A 998 45.15 -27.22 8.15
N ASP A 999 44.93 -26.80 6.91
CA ASP A 999 45.84 -27.08 5.78
C ASP A 999 47.26 -26.58 6.07
N THR A 1000 47.41 -25.34 6.57
CA THR A 1000 48.72 -24.76 6.93
C THR A 1000 49.44 -25.56 8.02
N LEU A 1001 48.71 -26.08 9.01
CA LEU A 1001 49.28 -26.89 10.10
C LEU A 1001 49.76 -28.25 9.59
N LEU A 1002 49.02 -28.86 8.66
CA LEU A 1002 49.37 -30.14 8.05
C LEU A 1002 50.63 -30.01 7.19
N GLU A 1003 50.71 -28.96 6.36
CA GLU A 1003 51.87 -28.71 5.48
C GLU A 1003 53.20 -28.56 6.25
N ARG A 1004 53.17 -28.01 7.48
CA ARG A 1004 54.38 -27.77 8.29
C ARG A 1004 54.73 -28.88 9.28
N SER A 1005 53.91 -29.93 9.38
CA SER A 1005 53.99 -30.91 10.46
C SER A 1005 54.10 -32.34 9.97
N THR A 1006 54.68 -33.22 10.78
CA THR A 1006 54.75 -34.66 10.49
C THR A 1006 53.53 -35.37 11.09
N PRO A 1007 53.07 -36.51 10.49
CA PRO A 1007 51.85 -37.21 10.92
C PRO A 1007 51.80 -37.61 12.41
N ALA A 1008 52.96 -37.77 13.05
CA ALA A 1008 53.10 -38.13 14.46
C ALA A 1008 53.10 -36.94 15.44
N SER A 1009 53.05 -35.70 14.95
CA SER A 1009 53.13 -34.51 15.81
C SER A 1009 51.76 -34.08 16.34
N GLY A 1010 51.72 -33.47 17.53
CA GLY A 1010 50.48 -32.87 18.06
C GLY A 1010 49.92 -31.76 17.17
N VAL A 1011 50.78 -31.05 16.44
CA VAL A 1011 50.40 -30.01 15.47
C VAL A 1011 49.59 -30.58 14.31
N TYR A 1012 49.95 -31.77 13.83
CA TYR A 1012 49.22 -32.50 12.79
C TYR A 1012 47.82 -32.90 13.25
N GLN A 1013 47.70 -33.39 14.49
CA GLN A 1013 46.40 -33.73 15.08
C GLN A 1013 45.50 -32.51 15.23
N THR A 1014 46.05 -31.36 15.65
CA THR A 1014 45.31 -30.09 15.70
C THR A 1014 44.84 -29.67 14.31
N GLY A 1015 45.69 -29.81 13.27
CA GLY A 1015 45.31 -29.53 11.89
C GLY A 1015 44.11 -30.38 11.42
N LEU A 1016 44.16 -31.69 11.66
CA LEU A 1016 43.04 -32.59 11.36
C LEU A 1016 41.78 -32.25 12.15
N ALA A 1017 41.91 -31.82 13.41
CA ALA A 1017 40.76 -31.41 14.22
C ALA A 1017 40.08 -30.18 13.62
N HIS A 1018 40.85 -29.16 13.21
CA HIS A 1018 40.31 -27.98 12.52
C HIS A 1018 39.64 -28.31 11.20
N LEU A 1019 40.21 -29.20 10.38
CA LEU A 1019 39.57 -29.65 9.14
C LEU A 1019 38.24 -30.37 9.40
N ASN A 1020 38.19 -31.27 10.39
CA ASN A 1020 36.95 -31.97 10.73
C ASN A 1020 35.88 -31.02 11.27
N GLU A 1021 36.25 -30.04 12.10
CA GLU A 1021 35.34 -28.99 12.57
C GLU A 1021 34.82 -28.15 11.39
N ALA A 1022 35.70 -27.68 10.49
CA ALA A 1022 35.32 -26.98 9.28
C ALA A 1022 34.32 -27.79 8.43
N ARG A 1023 34.59 -29.08 8.21
CA ARG A 1023 33.69 -29.99 7.48
C ARG A 1023 32.29 -30.01 8.07
N THR A 1024 32.18 -30.16 9.39
CA THR A 1024 30.87 -30.21 10.07
C THR A 1024 30.11 -28.90 9.91
N ILE A 1025 30.79 -27.77 9.97
CA ILE A 1025 30.17 -26.46 9.82
C ILE A 1025 29.75 -26.23 8.36
N PHE A 1026 30.58 -26.56 7.37
CA PHE A 1026 30.22 -26.45 5.95
C PHE A 1026 29.00 -27.28 5.59
N ALA A 1027 28.92 -28.51 6.09
CA ALA A 1027 27.74 -29.36 5.93
C ALA A 1027 26.48 -28.72 6.54
N ALA A 1028 26.60 -28.14 7.74
CA ALA A 1028 25.49 -27.47 8.42
C ALA A 1028 25.06 -26.15 7.73
N CYS A 1029 25.99 -25.46 7.06
CA CYS A 1029 25.73 -24.25 6.29
C CYS A 1029 25.24 -24.53 4.86
N HIS A 1030 25.25 -25.79 4.42
CA HIS A 1030 25.00 -26.18 3.02
C HIS A 1030 25.98 -25.56 2.01
N ALA A 1031 27.23 -25.32 2.42
CA ALA A 1031 28.27 -24.74 1.59
C ALA A 1031 28.97 -25.81 0.73
N ALA A 1032 28.32 -26.24 -0.36
CA ALA A 1032 28.73 -27.44 -1.11
C ALA A 1032 30.16 -27.37 -1.68
N ILE A 1033 30.59 -26.19 -2.17
CA ILE A 1033 31.93 -26.00 -2.75
C ILE A 1033 33.02 -26.11 -1.69
N ASP A 1034 32.77 -25.53 -0.51
CA ASP A 1034 33.69 -25.56 0.62
C ASP A 1034 33.74 -26.95 1.26
N LEU A 1035 32.60 -27.64 1.35
CA LEU A 1035 32.52 -29.01 1.87
C LEU A 1035 33.34 -29.99 1.03
N ASP A 1036 33.16 -29.96 -0.30
CA ASP A 1036 33.96 -30.76 -1.23
C ASP A 1036 35.45 -30.45 -1.12
N TRP A 1037 35.81 -29.19 -0.82
CA TRP A 1037 37.20 -28.80 -0.60
C TRP A 1037 37.81 -29.46 0.62
N VAL A 1038 37.15 -29.36 1.77
CA VAL A 1038 37.66 -29.92 3.02
C VAL A 1038 37.74 -31.44 2.94
N ASP A 1039 36.76 -32.09 2.31
CA ASP A 1039 36.79 -33.54 2.09
C ASP A 1039 38.00 -33.96 1.25
N GLN A 1040 38.36 -33.18 0.23
CA GLN A 1040 39.58 -33.43 -0.55
C GLN A 1040 40.86 -33.27 0.30
N SER A 1041 40.99 -32.21 1.09
CA SER A 1041 42.14 -32.02 2.00
C SER A 1041 42.27 -33.20 2.99
N LEU A 1042 41.15 -33.69 3.52
CA LEU A 1042 41.11 -34.86 4.41
C LEU A 1042 41.47 -36.17 3.68
N THR A 1043 41.05 -36.34 2.42
CA THR A 1043 41.43 -37.53 1.64
C THR A 1043 42.92 -37.54 1.28
N ASN A 1044 43.48 -36.41 0.84
CA ASN A 1044 44.89 -36.29 0.49
C ASN A 1044 45.81 -36.61 1.68
N THR A 1045 45.43 -36.17 2.88
CA THR A 1045 46.16 -36.51 4.11
C THR A 1045 46.07 -37.99 4.47
N THR A 1046 44.92 -38.64 4.27
CA THR A 1046 44.82 -40.10 4.50
C THR A 1046 45.65 -40.93 3.52
N THR A 1047 45.80 -40.49 2.26
CA THR A 1047 46.69 -41.15 1.29
C THR A 1047 48.17 -40.98 1.65
N GLU A 1048 48.60 -39.80 2.12
CA GLU A 1048 49.98 -39.58 2.58
C GLU A 1048 50.33 -40.45 3.79
N ILE A 1049 49.40 -40.68 4.72
CA ILE A 1049 49.60 -41.60 5.86
C ILE A 1049 49.73 -43.06 5.41
N LEU A 1050 49.07 -43.46 4.31
CA LEU A 1050 49.14 -44.83 3.78
C LEU A 1050 50.38 -45.09 2.92
N GLU A 1051 51.02 -44.03 2.40
CA GLU A 1051 52.26 -44.11 1.60
C GLU A 1051 53.55 -44.03 2.44
N ILE A 1052 53.47 -43.53 3.69
CA ILE A 1052 54.55 -43.49 4.70
C ILE A 1052 54.56 -44.78 5.52
#